data_AF-A0A2E1X6G6-F1
#
_entry.id   AF-A0A2E1X6G6-F1
#
_cell.length_a   1.000
_cell.length_b   1.000
_cell.length_c   1.000
_cell.angle_alpha   90.00
_cell.angle_beta   90.00
_cell.angle_gamma   90.00
#
_symmetry.space_group_name_H-M   'P 1'
#
loop_
_entity.id
_entity.type
_entity.pdbx_description
1 polymer ?
#
loop_
_entity_poly.entity_id
_entity_poly.type
_entity_poly.pdbx_seq_one_letter_code
_entity_poly.pdbx_strand_id
1 'polypeptide(L)'
;MLHSRDSTADHHPRRIGWLAGIPRQEQELLRFPGVEILQAGSQRKVLRIPPSPSRPTLIAKIHHERDLAARVRRFFGWGRARLEWNNLMRAEERGATVPRPIALECHQGHDIIFTDYLLDTEPFPQHLERYQGERRVALLRVLGQWLASVVRSGIDARDIHTGNILVRGVEPTAMSLWLVDLHDARVGLGVPPHRQRAMVQQVASALGAARFTNDVHHFLEGWAHGARALGIDGKWASGPDRETDEIDWAAVEPERLAETFRQAERAEIQRRRRHISRALQRPTDFRRDLEGIEKVYRNQTDTTGILQVRRGRGRGGLSGWLRSWPTIPRASWFGDRVRQTVWRCSPRASLFIKRCSGEELIVEAVPGKVTLTDFLRQSPHRSRELVAPVLETLARFHKEGIHLDGASAHHWYLDEDRDGFQVRPDPAFIRYRGKLSSGQICEDLVGLGCVFDGSLTPRDRYRGLCHYPGFSSKSVPVATVLAMSQRLGERFAAGDDGDSPSIQIRPVIDRDVKALHRLNEANAPEVGALSAKNFAALIDVATMVRVVDPIGEEKGPAGLLVAMRPEDEYDSPNFLWFCRYFDNFAYVDRVAIAEQARRRGIGSAFYALLEAWARAKEFSSIVCEVNLEPRNEGSLAFHHNYGFREVGQKLSRGKPVMMMQKKLRH
;
A
#
# COMPACT_ATOMS: atom_id res chain seq x y z
N MET A 1 6.83 -35.68 49.88
CA MET A 1 6.69 -34.48 50.73
C MET A 1 6.96 -33.24 49.89
N LEU A 2 5.94 -32.71 49.22
CA LEU A 2 6.01 -31.42 48.50
C LEU A 2 5.25 -30.42 49.36
N HIS A 3 5.96 -29.61 50.12
CA HIS A 3 5.37 -28.52 50.90
C HIS A 3 4.58 -27.57 50.00
N SER A 4 3.33 -27.32 50.39
CA SER A 4 2.50 -26.21 49.94
C SER A 4 3.26 -24.90 50.20
N ARG A 5 3.80 -24.29 49.14
CA ARG A 5 4.12 -22.86 49.21
C ARG A 5 2.84 -22.09 48.90
N ASP A 6 2.29 -21.52 49.96
CA ASP A 6 1.27 -20.47 49.92
C ASP A 6 1.72 -19.32 49.01
N SER A 7 0.73 -18.58 48.49
CA SER A 7 0.91 -17.42 47.63
C SER A 7 1.95 -16.44 48.17
N THR A 8 2.85 -15.96 47.31
CA THR A 8 3.83 -14.91 47.65
C THR A 8 3.39 -13.57 47.08
N ALA A 9 3.50 -12.51 47.87
CA ALA A 9 3.07 -11.17 47.49
C ALA A 9 4.20 -10.15 47.70
N ASP A 10 4.44 -9.29 46.71
CA ASP A 10 5.31 -8.12 46.81
C ASP A 10 4.43 -6.85 46.70
N HIS A 11 4.62 -5.88 47.58
CA HIS A 11 3.86 -4.62 47.57
C HIS A 11 4.77 -3.41 47.47
N HIS A 12 4.29 -2.37 46.78
CA HIS A 12 4.97 -1.09 46.75
C HIS A 12 4.79 -0.40 48.12
N PRO A 13 5.87 0.01 48.81
CA PRO A 13 5.79 0.47 50.20
C PRO A 13 4.89 1.69 50.41
N ARG A 14 4.82 2.58 49.40
CA ARG A 14 3.98 3.80 49.45
C ARG A 14 2.52 3.61 49.02
N ARG A 15 2.12 2.42 48.54
CA ARG A 15 0.78 2.20 47.93
C ARG A 15 0.05 0.96 48.46
N ILE A 16 0.50 0.39 49.56
CA ILE A 16 -0.04 -0.86 50.10
C ILE A 16 -1.55 -0.78 50.41
N GLY A 17 -2.03 0.38 50.84
CA GLY A 17 -3.45 0.60 51.15
C GLY A 17 -4.38 0.62 49.94
N TRP A 18 -3.86 0.79 48.72
CA TRP A 18 -4.70 0.89 47.51
C TRP A 18 -5.38 -0.43 47.14
N LEU A 19 -4.90 -1.55 47.68
CA LEU A 19 -5.46 -2.88 47.42
C LEU A 19 -6.36 -3.38 48.56
N ALA A 20 -6.67 -2.53 49.54
CA ALA A 20 -7.58 -2.87 50.62
C ALA A 20 -8.96 -3.28 50.07
N GLY A 21 -9.43 -4.47 50.47
CA GLY A 21 -10.71 -5.04 50.02
C GLY A 21 -10.74 -5.52 48.57
N ILE A 22 -9.62 -5.52 47.85
CA ILE A 22 -9.52 -6.12 46.50
C ILE A 22 -9.14 -7.60 46.63
N PRO A 23 -9.91 -8.52 46.05
CA PRO A 23 -9.58 -9.94 46.03
C PRO A 23 -8.24 -10.20 45.34
N ARG A 24 -7.46 -11.16 45.86
CA ARG A 24 -6.12 -11.46 45.34
C ARG A 24 -6.11 -12.63 44.39
N GLN A 25 -7.15 -13.46 44.40
CA GLN A 25 -7.27 -14.56 43.46
C GLN A 25 -8.07 -14.16 42.22
N GLU A 26 -7.68 -14.71 41.05
CA GLU A 26 -8.36 -14.45 39.78
C GLU A 26 -9.88 -14.65 39.84
N GLN A 27 -10.37 -15.77 40.39
CA GLN A 27 -11.80 -16.11 40.34
C GLN A 27 -12.66 -15.10 41.10
N GLU A 28 -12.16 -14.64 42.25
CA GLU A 28 -12.83 -13.63 43.07
C GLU A 28 -12.69 -12.24 42.45
N LEU A 29 -11.53 -11.94 41.88
CA LEU A 29 -11.27 -10.66 41.22
C LEU A 29 -12.15 -10.46 39.99
N LEU A 30 -12.40 -11.52 39.21
CA LEU A 30 -13.34 -11.50 38.08
C LEU A 30 -14.81 -11.29 38.51
N ARG A 31 -15.15 -11.58 39.77
CA ARG A 31 -16.48 -11.35 40.37
C ARG A 31 -16.55 -10.05 41.15
N PHE A 32 -15.44 -9.31 41.26
CA PHE A 32 -15.39 -8.10 42.04
C PHE A 32 -16.30 -7.02 41.42
N PRO A 33 -17.17 -6.35 42.21
CA PRO A 33 -18.14 -5.42 41.67
C PRO A 33 -17.52 -4.31 40.81
N GLY A 34 -18.07 -4.12 39.61
CA GLY A 34 -17.66 -3.07 38.68
C GLY A 34 -16.34 -3.32 37.94
N VAL A 35 -15.75 -4.52 38.05
CA VAL A 35 -14.58 -4.89 37.22
C VAL A 35 -14.97 -5.04 35.77
N GLU A 36 -14.16 -4.45 34.90
CA GLU A 36 -14.31 -4.52 33.44
C GLU A 36 -13.14 -5.30 32.83
N ILE A 37 -13.43 -6.24 31.93
CA ILE A 37 -12.40 -7.02 31.23
C ILE A 37 -11.97 -6.25 29.98
N LEU A 38 -10.80 -5.61 30.03
CA LEU A 38 -10.25 -4.87 28.89
C LEU A 38 -9.64 -5.79 27.82
N GLN A 39 -9.05 -6.91 28.25
CA GLN A 39 -8.45 -7.89 27.35
C GLN A 39 -8.58 -9.30 27.93
N ALA A 40 -9.06 -10.26 27.13
CA ALA A 40 -9.16 -11.67 27.51
C ALA A 40 -8.42 -12.55 26.51
N GLY A 41 -7.17 -12.88 26.81
CA GLY A 41 -6.35 -13.82 26.04
C GLY A 41 -6.16 -15.15 26.77
N SER A 42 -5.68 -16.14 26.03
CA SER A 42 -5.40 -17.48 26.55
C SER A 42 -4.25 -17.50 27.58
N GLN A 43 -3.29 -16.58 27.47
CA GLN A 43 -2.10 -16.47 28.33
C GLN A 43 -2.14 -15.25 29.27
N ARG A 44 -3.01 -14.27 29.01
CA ARG A 44 -3.08 -13.03 29.78
C ARG A 44 -4.49 -12.46 29.78
N LYS A 45 -4.94 -11.98 30.94
CA LYS A 45 -6.15 -11.15 31.08
C LYS A 45 -5.77 -9.79 31.64
N VAL A 46 -6.43 -8.74 31.19
CA VAL A 46 -6.25 -7.38 31.70
C VAL A 46 -7.60 -6.87 32.17
N LEU A 47 -7.67 -6.50 33.44
CA LEU A 47 -8.87 -6.06 34.11
C LEU A 47 -8.72 -4.61 34.55
N ARG A 48 -9.79 -3.84 34.45
CA ARG A 48 -9.93 -2.52 35.05
C ARG A 48 -10.73 -2.65 36.34
N ILE A 49 -10.15 -2.18 37.43
CA ILE A 49 -10.77 -2.16 38.74
C ILE A 49 -11.27 -0.75 39.01
N PRO A 50 -12.56 -0.57 39.35
CA PRO A 50 -13.13 0.76 39.55
C PRO A 50 -12.50 1.46 40.77
N PRO A 51 -12.50 2.80 40.77
CA PRO A 51 -11.98 3.57 41.88
C PRO A 51 -12.84 3.38 43.14
N SER A 52 -12.29 3.74 44.29
CA SER A 52 -13.03 3.91 45.55
C SER A 52 -12.60 5.22 46.22
N PRO A 53 -13.29 5.71 47.26
CA PRO A 53 -12.87 6.91 47.98
C PRO A 53 -11.41 6.88 48.48
N SER A 54 -10.84 5.69 48.67
CA SER A 54 -9.47 5.48 49.17
C SER A 54 -8.47 5.01 48.10
N ARG A 55 -8.89 4.81 46.84
CA ARG A 55 -7.98 4.34 45.77
C ARG A 55 -8.39 4.82 44.37
N PRO A 56 -7.42 5.11 43.49
CA PRO A 56 -7.71 5.40 42.09
C PRO A 56 -8.18 4.15 41.34
N THR A 57 -8.57 4.33 40.06
CA THR A 57 -8.80 3.18 39.16
C THR A 57 -7.49 2.41 38.99
N LEU A 58 -7.55 1.09 39.04
CA LEU A 58 -6.38 0.22 38.92
C LEU A 58 -6.49 -0.69 37.71
N ILE A 59 -5.35 -1.18 37.24
CA ILE A 59 -5.25 -2.27 36.28
C ILE A 59 -4.71 -3.51 36.97
N ALA A 60 -5.36 -4.65 36.75
CA ALA A 60 -4.83 -5.96 37.11
C ALA A 60 -4.50 -6.75 35.84
N LYS A 61 -3.22 -7.10 35.67
CA LYS A 61 -2.74 -7.98 34.59
C LYS A 61 -2.53 -9.39 35.15
N ILE A 62 -3.38 -10.33 34.75
CA ILE A 62 -3.31 -11.73 35.17
C ILE A 62 -2.55 -12.51 34.10
N HIS A 63 -1.48 -13.19 34.49
CA HIS A 63 -0.61 -13.97 33.61
C HIS A 63 -0.73 -15.47 33.90
N HIS A 64 -0.92 -16.27 32.85
CA HIS A 64 -1.00 -17.72 32.91
C HIS A 64 0.13 -18.38 32.11
N GLU A 65 0.92 -19.24 32.77
CA GLU A 65 2.00 -19.97 32.11
C GLU A 65 1.54 -21.36 31.67
N ARG A 66 1.30 -21.53 30.36
CA ARG A 66 0.73 -22.76 29.80
C ARG A 66 1.77 -23.84 29.51
N ASP A 67 2.94 -23.46 29.01
CA ASP A 67 3.97 -24.42 28.60
C ASP A 67 4.92 -24.76 29.75
N LEU A 68 5.55 -25.95 29.66
CA LEU A 68 6.45 -26.46 30.70
C LEU A 68 7.65 -25.53 30.91
N ALA A 69 8.17 -24.94 29.83
CA ALA A 69 9.32 -24.03 29.89
C ALA A 69 9.00 -22.74 30.68
N ALA A 70 7.82 -22.18 30.50
CA ALA A 70 7.39 -20.97 31.19
C ALA A 70 7.03 -21.25 32.65
N ARG A 71 6.48 -22.43 32.95
CA ARG A 71 6.33 -22.90 34.34
C ARG A 71 7.68 -23.05 35.04
N VAL A 72 8.68 -23.58 34.34
CA VAL A 72 10.06 -23.69 34.85
C VAL A 72 10.69 -22.31 35.04
N ARG A 73 10.58 -21.38 34.08
CA ARG A 73 11.06 -20.00 34.24
C ARG A 73 10.41 -19.31 35.45
N ARG A 74 9.09 -19.45 35.59
CA ARG A 74 8.34 -18.93 36.74
C ARG A 74 8.82 -19.52 38.06
N PHE A 75 9.09 -20.83 38.10
CA PHE A 75 9.67 -21.49 39.27
C PHE A 75 11.02 -20.89 39.68
N PHE A 76 11.87 -20.52 38.72
CA PHE A 76 13.14 -19.82 38.96
C PHE A 76 12.99 -18.30 39.17
N GLY A 77 11.78 -17.77 39.30
CA GLY A 77 11.53 -16.34 39.51
C GLY A 77 11.68 -15.47 38.25
N TRP A 78 11.82 -16.09 37.08
CA TRP A 78 11.90 -15.44 35.77
C TRP A 78 10.54 -15.44 35.05
N GLY A 79 9.45 -15.48 35.82
CA GLY A 79 8.10 -15.35 35.30
C GLY A 79 7.86 -13.95 34.74
N ARG A 80 7.05 -13.85 33.68
CA ARG A 80 6.80 -12.59 32.97
C ARG A 80 6.28 -11.49 33.90
N ALA A 81 5.40 -11.87 34.83
CA ALA A 81 4.81 -10.95 35.79
C ALA A 81 5.85 -10.39 36.79
N ARG A 82 6.74 -11.25 37.30
CA ARG A 82 7.80 -10.83 38.24
C ARG A 82 8.85 -9.93 37.56
N LEU A 83 9.18 -10.22 36.30
CA LEU A 83 10.08 -9.38 35.52
C LEU A 83 9.49 -7.99 35.27
N GLU A 84 8.22 -7.91 34.87
CA GLU A 84 7.53 -6.63 34.68
C GLU A 84 7.43 -5.84 35.99
N TRP A 85 7.09 -6.49 37.11
CA TRP A 85 7.10 -5.87 38.45
C TRP A 85 8.45 -5.25 38.79
N ASN A 86 9.54 -6.02 38.70
CA ASN A 86 10.89 -5.56 39.02
C ASN A 86 11.33 -4.39 38.12
N ASN A 87 10.97 -4.44 36.84
CA ASN A 87 11.30 -3.40 35.88
C ASN A 87 10.49 -2.12 36.13
N LEU A 88 9.19 -2.22 36.44
CA LEU A 88 8.35 -1.07 36.81
C LEU A 88 8.87 -0.38 38.08
N MET A 89 9.20 -1.14 39.13
CA MET A 89 9.76 -0.60 40.37
C MET A 89 11.05 0.20 40.09
N ARG A 90 12.00 -0.40 39.37
CA ARG A 90 13.29 0.24 39.06
C ARG A 90 13.16 1.43 38.11
N ALA A 91 12.18 1.39 37.19
CA ALA A 91 11.90 2.48 36.26
C ALA A 91 11.31 3.68 37.01
N GLU A 92 10.35 3.45 37.90
CA GLU A 92 9.76 4.49 38.75
C GLU A 92 10.80 5.14 39.67
N GLU A 93 11.66 4.34 40.33
CA GLU A 93 12.76 4.85 41.16
C GLU A 93 13.73 5.77 40.40
N ARG A 94 13.87 5.57 39.09
CA ARG A 94 14.72 6.38 38.20
C ARG A 94 13.97 7.52 37.51
N GLY A 95 12.74 7.80 37.95
CA GLY A 95 11.93 8.91 37.45
C GLY A 95 11.39 8.72 36.04
N ALA A 96 11.38 7.49 35.51
CA ALA A 96 10.81 7.24 34.19
C ALA A 96 9.28 7.32 34.21
N THR A 97 8.71 7.79 33.10
CA THR A 97 7.26 7.85 32.90
C THR A 97 6.71 6.46 32.56
N VAL A 98 6.33 5.71 33.60
CA VAL A 98 5.71 4.37 33.51
C VAL A 98 4.45 4.31 34.38
N PRO A 99 3.53 3.36 34.13
CA PRO A 99 2.44 3.09 35.06
C PRO A 99 2.99 2.75 36.46
N ARG A 100 2.39 3.31 37.50
CA ARG A 100 2.87 3.16 38.87
C ARG A 100 2.61 1.74 39.36
N PRO A 101 3.65 0.96 39.74
CA PRO A 101 3.47 -0.37 40.32
C PRO A 101 2.84 -0.28 41.71
N ILE A 102 1.94 -1.22 42.01
CA ILE A 102 1.22 -1.29 43.29
C ILE A 102 1.53 -2.60 44.00
N ALA A 103 1.34 -3.73 43.32
CA ALA A 103 1.70 -5.04 43.87
C ALA A 103 1.90 -6.11 42.80
N LEU A 104 2.55 -7.20 43.20
CA LEU A 104 2.61 -8.47 42.49
C LEU A 104 2.10 -9.57 43.42
N GLU A 105 1.11 -10.33 42.97
CA GLU A 105 0.58 -11.52 43.66
C GLU A 105 0.92 -12.78 42.85
N CYS A 106 1.52 -13.79 43.49
CA CYS A 106 1.91 -15.04 42.84
C CYS A 106 1.10 -16.22 43.40
N HIS A 107 0.39 -16.96 42.54
CA HIS A 107 -0.46 -18.10 42.90
C HIS A 107 -0.08 -19.37 42.15
N GLN A 108 -0.42 -20.57 42.62
CA GLN A 108 0.06 -21.82 42.00
C GLN A 108 -0.17 -21.92 40.48
N GLY A 109 -1.24 -21.32 39.93
CA GLY A 109 -1.56 -21.35 38.50
C GLY A 109 -1.47 -20.02 37.72
N HIS A 110 -1.25 -18.89 38.38
CA HIS A 110 -1.24 -17.55 37.75
C HIS A 110 -0.51 -16.53 38.62
N ASP A 111 -0.07 -15.43 38.00
CA ASP A 111 0.47 -14.26 38.70
C ASP A 111 -0.35 -13.01 38.32
N ILE A 112 -0.49 -12.06 39.23
CA ILE A 112 -1.24 -10.82 39.02
C ILE A 112 -0.34 -9.62 39.33
N ILE A 113 -0.18 -8.71 38.37
CA ILE A 113 0.41 -7.39 38.61
C ILE A 113 -0.70 -6.35 38.73
N PHE A 114 -0.64 -5.53 39.77
CA PHE A 114 -1.47 -4.35 39.94
C PHE A 114 -0.67 -3.09 39.62
N THR A 115 -1.19 -2.27 38.70
CA THR A 115 -0.68 -0.92 38.39
C THR A 115 -1.79 0.11 38.49
N ASP A 116 -1.45 1.39 38.51
CA ASP A 116 -2.44 2.43 38.30
C ASP A 116 -3.04 2.36 36.89
N TYR A 117 -4.25 2.90 36.76
CA TYR A 117 -4.87 3.17 35.47
C TYR A 117 -4.57 4.60 35.05
N LEU A 118 -3.96 4.76 33.88
CA LEU A 118 -3.68 6.07 33.31
C LEU A 118 -4.95 6.63 32.65
N LEU A 119 -5.67 7.47 33.39
CA LEU A 119 -6.88 8.15 32.90
C LEU A 119 -6.60 9.02 31.68
N ASP A 120 -7.57 9.07 30.76
CA ASP A 120 -7.55 9.88 29.55
C ASP A 120 -6.32 9.65 28.66
N THR A 121 -5.81 8.43 28.67
CA THR A 121 -4.72 8.02 27.78
C THR A 121 -5.20 7.17 26.61
N GLU A 122 -4.49 7.26 25.49
CA GLU A 122 -4.69 6.42 24.32
C GLU A 122 -3.36 5.96 23.72
N PRO A 123 -3.35 4.92 22.86
CA PRO A 123 -2.14 4.52 22.14
C PRO A 123 -1.64 5.64 21.23
N PHE A 124 -0.33 5.91 21.28
CA PHE A 124 0.30 6.99 20.50
C PHE A 124 -0.01 6.95 18.99
N PRO A 125 -0.08 5.80 18.28
CA PRO A 125 -0.43 5.77 16.87
C PRO A 125 -1.82 6.36 16.59
N GLN A 126 -2.80 6.06 17.44
CA GLN A 126 -4.18 6.56 17.29
C GLN A 126 -4.25 8.06 17.54
N HIS A 127 -3.49 8.55 18.53
CA HIS A 127 -3.36 9.98 18.79
C HIS A 127 -2.73 10.71 17.60
N LEU A 128 -1.59 10.20 17.10
CA LEU A 128 -0.84 10.79 16.00
C LEU A 128 -1.67 10.85 14.70
N GLU A 129 -2.57 9.90 14.46
CA GLU A 129 -3.47 9.89 13.28
C GLU A 129 -4.41 11.10 13.21
N ARG A 130 -4.68 11.78 14.34
CA ARG A 130 -5.57 12.95 14.39
C ARG A 130 -4.92 14.23 13.87
N TYR A 131 -3.59 14.26 13.72
CA TYR A 131 -2.84 15.48 13.42
C TYR A 131 -2.07 15.37 12.10
N GLN A 132 -2.07 16.47 11.36
CA GLN A 132 -1.31 16.68 10.12
C GLN A 132 -0.55 18.01 10.19
N GLY A 133 0.31 18.28 9.21
CA GLY A 133 1.10 19.52 9.15
C GLY A 133 1.99 19.74 10.37
N GLU A 134 2.14 21.00 10.79
CA GLU A 134 3.05 21.42 11.87
C GLU A 134 2.77 20.74 13.20
N ARG A 135 1.49 20.56 13.58
CA ARG A 135 1.13 19.85 14.82
C ARG A 135 1.60 18.40 14.83
N ARG A 136 1.59 17.73 13.68
CA ARG A 136 2.13 16.36 13.56
C ARG A 136 3.63 16.35 13.78
N VAL A 137 4.34 17.31 13.18
CA VAL A 137 5.78 17.49 13.32
C VAL A 137 6.15 17.71 14.79
N ALA A 138 5.43 18.60 15.47
CA ALA A 138 5.58 18.87 16.89
C ALA A 138 5.47 17.60 17.75
N LEU A 139 4.40 16.80 17.57
CA LEU A 139 4.20 15.55 18.33
C LEU A 139 5.33 14.54 18.12
N LEU A 140 5.85 14.43 16.90
CA LEU A 140 6.96 13.54 16.57
C LEU A 140 8.27 13.98 17.23
N ARG A 141 8.53 15.29 17.27
CA ARG A 141 9.70 15.85 17.96
C ARG A 141 9.61 15.58 19.47
N VAL A 142 8.45 15.81 20.08
CA VAL A 142 8.22 15.50 21.50
C VAL A 142 8.40 14.00 21.78
N LEU A 143 7.94 13.12 20.87
CA LEU A 143 8.20 11.68 20.98
C LEU A 143 9.70 11.35 20.98
N GLY A 144 10.48 12.01 20.11
CA GLY A 144 11.94 11.87 20.03
C GLY A 144 12.65 12.30 21.32
N GLN A 145 12.28 13.47 21.85
CA GLN A 145 12.81 13.98 23.12
C GLN A 145 12.42 13.07 24.31
N TRP A 146 11.18 12.60 24.34
CA TRP A 146 10.71 11.65 25.36
C TRP A 146 11.48 10.33 25.31
N LEU A 147 11.78 9.80 24.13
CA LEU A 147 12.61 8.60 24.03
C LEU A 147 14.00 8.83 24.64
N ALA A 148 14.58 10.02 24.45
CA ALA A 148 15.85 10.39 25.07
C ALA A 148 15.74 10.39 26.60
N SER A 149 14.64 10.88 27.17
CA SER A 149 14.41 10.83 28.62
C SER A 149 14.30 9.39 29.15
N VAL A 150 13.62 8.50 28.43
CA VAL A 150 13.54 7.06 28.78
C VAL A 150 14.94 6.41 28.78
N VAL A 151 15.75 6.70 27.76
CA VAL A 151 17.13 6.21 27.67
C VAL A 151 17.99 6.76 28.79
N ARG A 152 17.83 8.06 29.12
CA ARG A 152 18.54 8.72 30.23
C ARG A 152 18.21 8.09 31.58
N SER A 153 16.97 7.65 31.79
CA SER A 153 16.55 6.89 32.97
C SER A 153 17.11 5.45 33.02
N GLY A 154 17.96 5.04 32.07
CA GLY A 154 18.64 3.75 32.10
C GLY A 154 17.76 2.57 31.68
N ILE A 155 16.67 2.82 30.96
CA ILE A 155 15.71 1.80 30.51
C ILE A 155 16.08 1.34 29.09
N ASP A 156 16.59 0.12 28.97
CA ASP A 156 16.72 -0.60 27.70
C ASP A 156 15.40 -1.36 27.43
N ALA A 157 14.45 -0.68 26.80
CA ALA A 157 13.17 -1.26 26.41
C ALA A 157 13.33 -2.08 25.13
N ARG A 158 13.32 -3.42 25.25
CA ARG A 158 13.62 -4.32 24.13
C ARG A 158 12.50 -4.48 23.11
N ASP A 159 11.28 -4.14 23.50
CA ASP A 159 10.08 -4.17 22.66
C ASP A 159 9.40 -2.79 22.60
N ILE A 160 10.22 -1.73 22.46
CA ILE A 160 9.69 -0.36 22.35
C ILE A 160 9.20 -0.12 20.93
N HIS A 161 7.89 0.00 20.78
CA HIS A 161 7.23 0.42 19.55
C HIS A 161 6.09 1.38 19.90
N THR A 162 5.63 2.18 18.94
CA THR A 162 4.62 3.22 19.18
C THR A 162 3.34 2.69 19.82
N GLY A 163 2.93 1.45 19.53
CA GLY A 163 1.79 0.80 20.21
C GLY A 163 1.95 0.52 21.71
N ASN A 164 3.18 0.55 22.25
CA ASN A 164 3.49 0.41 23.68
C ASN A 164 3.75 1.77 24.34
N ILE A 165 3.29 2.84 23.69
CA ILE A 165 3.40 4.22 24.19
C ILE A 165 1.98 4.74 24.35
N LEU A 166 1.64 5.12 25.58
CA LEU A 166 0.39 5.80 25.87
C LEU A 166 0.62 7.30 25.95
N VAL A 167 -0.37 8.08 25.53
CA VAL A 167 -0.28 9.53 25.45
C VAL A 167 -1.52 10.19 26.05
N ARG A 168 -1.33 11.34 26.71
CA ARG A 168 -2.38 12.23 27.22
C ARG A 168 -2.02 13.68 26.92
N GLY A 169 -3.01 14.48 26.61
CA GLY A 169 -2.86 15.90 26.28
C GLY A 169 -3.06 16.14 24.79
N VAL A 170 -3.51 17.35 24.45
CA VAL A 170 -3.78 17.78 23.06
C VAL A 170 -2.67 18.69 22.56
N GLU A 171 -2.14 19.53 23.45
CA GLU A 171 -1.04 20.44 23.14
C GLU A 171 0.30 19.71 23.27
N PRO A 172 1.17 19.76 22.25
CA PRO A 172 2.47 19.08 22.28
C PRO A 172 3.34 19.44 23.49
N THR A 173 3.33 20.71 23.91
CA THR A 173 4.12 21.24 25.04
C THR A 173 3.62 20.74 26.41
N ALA A 174 2.33 20.43 26.52
CA ALA A 174 1.71 19.87 27.73
C ALA A 174 1.50 18.35 27.66
N MET A 175 1.94 17.71 26.57
CA MET A 175 1.73 16.29 26.31
C MET A 175 2.52 15.43 27.29
N SER A 176 1.89 14.39 27.82
CA SER A 176 2.53 13.38 28.65
C SER A 176 2.54 12.02 27.92
N LEU A 177 3.68 11.33 27.96
CA LEU A 177 3.91 10.04 27.32
C LEU A 177 4.32 9.00 28.37
N TRP A 178 3.81 7.78 28.28
CA TRP A 178 4.15 6.67 29.17
C TRP A 178 4.57 5.44 28.39
N LEU A 179 5.63 4.79 28.85
CA LEU A 179 6.06 3.50 28.33
C LEU A 179 5.28 2.41 29.07
N VAL A 180 4.59 1.55 28.31
CA VAL A 180 3.90 0.39 28.85
C VAL A 180 4.57 -0.92 28.40
N ASP A 181 4.26 -2.00 29.12
CA ASP A 181 4.74 -3.36 28.83
C ASP A 181 6.26 -3.57 28.99
N LEU A 182 6.74 -3.48 30.23
CA LEU A 182 8.17 -3.53 30.57
C LEU A 182 8.70 -4.96 30.85
N HIS A 183 7.97 -6.03 30.53
CA HIS A 183 8.40 -7.39 30.90
C HIS A 183 9.73 -7.84 30.29
N ASP A 184 10.07 -7.35 29.10
CA ASP A 184 11.34 -7.65 28.41
C ASP A 184 12.41 -6.55 28.59
N ALA A 185 12.12 -5.50 29.36
CA ALA A 185 13.04 -4.40 29.57
C ALA A 185 14.24 -4.79 30.45
N ARG A 186 15.33 -4.03 30.34
CA ARG A 186 16.42 -4.02 31.31
C ARG A 186 16.58 -2.63 31.87
N VAL A 187 16.49 -2.50 33.19
CA VAL A 187 16.68 -1.22 33.89
C VAL A 187 18.00 -1.25 34.65
N GLY A 188 18.91 -0.34 34.31
CA GLY A 188 20.29 -0.31 34.83
C GLY A 188 20.84 1.09 35.04
N LEU A 189 22.18 1.20 35.16
CA LEU A 189 22.89 2.48 35.34
C LEU A 189 23.00 3.30 34.04
N GLY A 190 22.72 2.69 32.90
CA GLY A 190 22.73 3.34 31.61
C GLY A 190 22.39 2.36 30.49
N VAL A 191 21.98 2.91 29.35
CA VAL A 191 21.71 2.13 28.14
C VAL A 191 22.95 2.17 27.25
N PRO A 192 23.57 1.03 26.89
CA PRO A 192 24.74 1.02 26.01
C PRO A 192 24.45 1.66 24.63
N PRO A 193 25.42 2.32 23.98
CA PRO A 193 25.18 3.05 22.72
C PRO A 193 24.50 2.22 21.62
N HIS A 194 24.86 0.94 21.48
CA HIS A 194 24.23 0.04 20.51
C HIS A 194 22.76 -0.24 20.84
N ARG A 195 22.36 -0.24 22.12
CA ARG A 195 20.97 -0.38 22.55
C ARG A 195 20.19 0.91 22.40
N GLN A 196 20.80 2.08 22.66
CA GLN A 196 20.20 3.38 22.36
C GLN A 196 19.80 3.46 20.89
N ARG A 197 20.73 3.14 19.99
CA ARG A 197 20.48 3.06 18.54
C ARG A 197 19.36 2.08 18.21
N ALA A 198 19.37 0.89 18.82
CA ALA A 198 18.33 -0.11 18.59
C ALA A 198 16.93 0.39 19.00
N MET A 199 16.80 1.08 20.13
CA MET A 199 15.52 1.65 20.58
C MET A 199 15.00 2.72 19.62
N VAL A 200 15.87 3.64 19.18
CA VAL A 200 15.53 4.65 18.16
C VAL A 200 15.06 3.97 16.88
N GLN A 201 15.79 2.96 16.41
CA GLN A 201 15.45 2.21 15.21
C GLN A 201 14.14 1.42 15.35
N GLN A 202 13.81 0.91 16.53
CA GLN A 202 12.54 0.23 16.78
C GLN A 202 11.34 1.20 16.71
N VAL A 203 11.45 2.38 17.33
CA VAL A 203 10.42 3.43 17.24
C VAL A 203 10.30 3.95 15.81
N ALA A 204 11.41 4.24 15.13
CA ALA A 204 11.44 4.65 13.73
C ALA A 204 10.81 3.60 12.80
N SER A 205 11.09 2.31 13.04
CA SER A 205 10.46 1.21 12.30
C SER A 205 8.96 1.13 12.53
N ALA A 206 8.49 1.46 13.75
CA ALA A 206 7.07 1.49 14.06
C ALA A 206 6.35 2.66 13.39
N LEU A 207 7.00 3.84 13.30
CA LEU A 207 6.51 5.00 12.54
C LEU A 207 6.54 4.76 11.03
N GLY A 208 7.53 4.00 10.53
CA GLY A 208 7.74 3.65 9.12
C GLY A 208 6.75 2.64 8.52
N ALA A 209 5.72 2.22 9.27
CA ALA A 209 4.63 1.42 8.75
C ALA A 209 3.71 2.28 7.86
N ALA A 210 4.16 2.53 6.62
CA ALA A 210 3.37 2.66 5.40
C ALA A 210 3.24 4.02 4.66
N ARG A 211 3.56 5.23 5.16
CA ARG A 211 3.24 6.46 4.37
C ARG A 211 4.12 7.72 4.48
N PHE A 212 5.05 7.86 5.42
CA PHE A 212 5.68 9.18 5.66
C PHE A 212 7.18 9.10 5.99
N THR A 213 8.05 9.26 4.99
CA THR A 213 9.50 9.45 5.19
C THR A 213 9.77 10.63 6.13
N ASN A 214 8.90 11.64 6.11
CA ASN A 214 9.00 12.83 6.94
C ASN A 214 8.74 12.54 8.43
N ASP A 215 7.93 11.53 8.79
CA ASP A 215 7.61 11.28 10.21
C ASP A 215 8.83 10.79 10.99
N VAL A 216 9.58 9.86 10.38
CA VAL A 216 10.83 9.34 10.94
C VAL A 216 11.86 10.45 11.04
N HIS A 217 11.92 11.35 10.06
CA HIS A 217 12.81 12.50 10.09
C HIS A 217 12.51 13.42 11.28
N HIS A 218 11.26 13.87 11.45
CA HIS A 218 10.89 14.76 12.56
C HIS A 218 11.02 14.12 13.94
N PHE A 219 10.76 12.81 14.05
CA PHE A 219 11.08 12.05 15.25
C PHE A 219 12.58 12.08 15.56
N LEU A 220 13.42 11.88 14.53
CA LEU A 220 14.87 11.91 14.70
C LEU A 220 15.39 13.31 15.02
N GLU A 221 14.76 14.38 14.54
CA GLU A 221 15.11 15.77 14.92
C GLU A 221 14.91 16.00 16.43
N GLY A 222 13.78 15.53 16.98
CA GLY A 222 13.51 15.59 18.41
C GLY A 222 14.45 14.70 19.23
N TRP A 223 14.75 13.49 18.74
CA TRP A 223 15.74 12.61 19.37
C TRP A 223 17.14 13.22 19.36
N ALA A 224 17.57 13.83 18.25
CA ALA A 224 18.88 14.43 18.11
C ALA A 224 19.10 15.56 19.14
N HIS A 225 18.09 16.43 19.29
CA HIS A 225 18.08 17.45 20.34
C HIS A 225 18.11 16.82 21.74
N GLY A 226 17.17 15.92 22.05
CA GLY A 226 17.08 15.31 23.39
C GLY A 226 18.34 14.52 23.77
N ALA A 227 18.96 13.81 22.83
CA ALA A 227 20.19 13.07 23.04
C ALA A 227 21.39 13.99 23.32
N ARG A 228 21.43 15.17 22.69
CA ARG A 228 22.43 16.21 22.97
C ARG A 228 22.17 16.85 24.34
N ALA A 229 20.94 17.33 24.59
CA ALA A 229 20.56 18.03 25.82
C ALA A 229 20.74 17.16 27.09
N LEU A 230 20.44 15.86 26.99
CA LEU A 230 20.55 14.93 28.12
C LEU A 230 21.91 14.23 28.23
N GLY A 231 22.89 14.61 27.40
CA GLY A 231 24.25 14.06 27.44
C GLY A 231 24.32 12.56 27.12
N ILE A 232 23.50 12.07 26.19
CA ILE A 232 23.42 10.66 25.78
C ILE A 232 24.41 10.38 24.65
N ASP A 233 24.17 10.95 23.47
CA ASP A 233 25.06 10.89 22.31
C ASP A 233 24.79 12.11 21.42
N GLY A 234 25.52 13.20 21.67
CA GLY A 234 25.36 14.46 20.93
C GLY A 234 25.72 14.36 19.44
N LYS A 235 26.37 13.26 19.00
CA LYS A 235 26.74 13.04 17.59
C LYS A 235 25.53 12.75 16.69
N TRP A 236 24.35 12.51 17.27
CA TRP A 236 23.10 12.41 16.50
C TRP A 236 22.67 13.72 15.89
N ALA A 237 23.15 14.85 16.41
CA ALA A 237 22.71 16.17 16.03
C ALA A 237 23.82 16.92 15.27
N SER A 238 23.44 17.55 14.15
CA SER A 238 24.28 18.42 13.33
C SER A 238 23.88 19.88 13.49
N GLY A 239 24.86 20.78 13.55
CA GLY A 239 24.60 22.22 13.72
C GLY A 239 23.98 22.61 15.07
N PRO A 240 23.55 23.87 15.23
CA PRO A 240 22.94 24.37 16.46
C PRO A 240 21.52 23.83 16.67
N ASP A 241 21.06 23.86 17.93
CA ASP A 241 19.65 23.60 18.27
C ASP A 241 18.75 24.71 17.71
N ARG A 242 17.50 24.36 17.43
CA ARG A 242 16.48 25.21 16.84
C ARG A 242 15.17 25.02 17.60
N GLU A 243 14.32 26.04 17.56
CA GLU A 243 13.01 26.01 18.20
C GLU A 243 11.92 26.26 17.15
N THR A 244 10.80 25.56 17.26
CA THR A 244 9.59 25.83 16.48
C THR A 244 8.38 25.52 17.35
N ASP A 245 7.48 26.48 17.51
CA ASP A 245 6.29 26.37 18.38
C ASP A 245 6.61 25.90 19.81
N GLU A 246 7.62 26.50 20.45
CA GLU A 246 8.09 26.15 21.80
C GLU A 246 8.66 24.72 21.93
N ILE A 247 8.98 24.09 20.80
CA ILE A 247 9.54 22.73 20.77
C ILE A 247 10.94 22.78 20.17
N ASP A 248 11.91 22.41 20.99
CA ASP A 248 13.30 22.30 20.58
C ASP A 248 13.56 21.10 19.67
N TRP A 249 14.44 21.28 18.71
CA TRP A 249 14.88 20.23 17.80
C TRP A 249 16.27 20.54 17.23
N ALA A 250 16.93 19.51 16.71
CA ALA A 250 18.23 19.67 16.07
C ALA A 250 18.23 18.96 14.72
N ALA A 251 18.99 19.47 13.76
CA ALA A 251 19.17 18.75 12.51
C ALA A 251 19.88 17.40 12.79
N VAL A 252 19.50 16.36 12.07
CA VAL A 252 20.04 15.01 12.30
C VAL A 252 21.36 14.86 11.56
N GLU A 253 22.32 14.15 12.13
CA GLU A 253 23.56 13.78 11.43
C GLU A 253 23.22 12.90 10.20
N PRO A 254 23.69 13.24 8.98
CA PRO A 254 23.26 12.59 7.74
C PRO A 254 23.48 11.07 7.69
N GLU A 255 24.59 10.56 8.22
CA GLU A 255 24.89 9.14 8.20
C GLU A 255 23.91 8.36 9.10
N ARG A 256 23.64 8.88 10.31
CA ARG A 256 22.65 8.33 11.26
C ARG A 256 21.24 8.35 10.70
N LEU A 257 20.88 9.42 10.01
CA LEU A 257 19.60 9.55 9.34
C LEU A 257 19.42 8.47 8.27
N ALA A 258 20.40 8.35 7.36
CA ALA A 258 20.37 7.36 6.29
C ALA A 258 20.42 5.92 6.82
N GLU A 259 21.20 5.65 7.87
CA GLU A 259 21.26 4.35 8.54
C GLU A 259 19.89 3.96 9.10
N THR A 260 19.25 4.88 9.83
CA THR A 260 17.96 4.62 10.49
C THR A 260 16.85 4.42 9.47
N PHE A 261 16.83 5.19 8.38
CA PHE A 261 15.89 4.98 7.27
C PHE A 261 16.04 3.59 6.65
N ARG A 262 17.28 3.17 6.32
CA ARG A 262 17.53 1.83 5.77
C ARG A 262 17.05 0.72 6.71
N GLN A 263 17.20 0.89 8.01
CA GLN A 263 16.73 -0.09 8.99
C GLN A 263 15.21 -0.11 9.11
N ALA A 264 14.56 1.05 9.22
CA ALA A 264 13.10 1.15 9.29
C ALA A 264 12.45 0.51 8.05
N GLU A 265 13.02 0.80 6.88
CA GLU A 265 12.61 0.19 5.62
C GLU A 265 12.78 -1.34 5.67
N ARG A 266 13.95 -1.85 6.07
CA ARG A 266 14.24 -3.28 6.25
C ARG A 266 13.27 -3.98 7.21
N ALA A 267 12.90 -3.34 8.31
CA ALA A 267 11.97 -3.90 9.29
C ALA A 267 10.56 -4.03 8.71
N GLU A 268 10.11 -3.02 7.97
CA GLU A 268 8.82 -3.05 7.27
C GLU A 268 8.77 -4.18 6.22
N ILE A 269 9.89 -4.43 5.52
CA ILE A 269 10.03 -5.61 4.64
C ILE A 269 9.68 -6.88 5.35
N GLN A 270 10.35 -7.10 6.47
CA GLN A 270 10.27 -8.35 7.16
C GLN A 270 8.88 -8.52 7.76
N ARG A 271 8.30 -7.44 8.32
CA ARG A 271 6.94 -7.46 8.86
C ARG A 271 5.94 -7.88 7.78
N ARG A 272 5.98 -7.27 6.59
CA ARG A 272 5.08 -7.62 5.49
C ARG A 272 5.35 -9.00 4.90
N ARG A 273 6.62 -9.41 4.75
CA ARG A 273 6.97 -10.79 4.36
C ARG A 273 6.39 -11.83 5.34
N ARG A 274 6.51 -11.59 6.65
CA ARG A 274 5.93 -12.46 7.69
C ARG A 274 4.41 -12.49 7.63
N HIS A 275 3.76 -11.35 7.40
CA HIS A 275 2.31 -11.28 7.24
C HIS A 275 1.83 -12.12 6.05
N ILE A 276 2.47 -11.95 4.89
CA ILE A 276 2.20 -12.76 3.69
C ILE A 276 2.45 -14.25 3.97
N SER A 277 3.56 -14.60 4.61
CA SER A 277 3.90 -15.99 4.94
C SER A 277 2.88 -16.63 5.89
N ARG A 278 2.38 -15.91 6.90
CA ARG A 278 1.36 -16.41 7.85
C ARG A 278 0.00 -16.57 7.18
N ALA A 279 -0.38 -15.64 6.31
CA ALA A 279 -1.62 -15.75 5.53
C ALA A 279 -1.62 -17.00 4.64
N LEU A 280 -0.44 -17.45 4.18
CA LEU A 280 -0.29 -18.63 3.34
C LEU A 280 -0.16 -19.96 4.11
N GLN A 281 0.03 -19.95 5.44
CA GLN A 281 0.35 -21.16 6.24
C GLN A 281 -0.82 -21.75 7.07
N ARG A 282 -1.98 -21.09 7.21
CA ARG A 282 -3.10 -21.65 7.99
C ARG A 282 -3.88 -22.70 7.17
N PRO A 283 -3.93 -23.98 7.58
CA PRO A 283 -4.84 -24.96 6.99
C PRO A 283 -6.27 -24.66 7.47
N THR A 284 -7.23 -24.66 6.55
CA THR A 284 -8.66 -24.74 6.87
C THR A 284 -8.97 -26.11 7.49
N ASP A 285 -9.36 -26.16 8.76
CA ASP A 285 -9.94 -27.36 9.36
C ASP A 285 -11.41 -27.52 8.93
N PHE A 286 -11.74 -28.69 8.38
CA PHE A 286 -13.10 -29.07 8.00
C PHE A 286 -13.66 -30.02 9.05
N ARG A 287 -14.83 -29.71 9.63
CA ARG A 287 -15.59 -30.65 10.48
C ARG A 287 -16.91 -30.98 9.77
N ARG A 288 -17.12 -32.25 9.41
CA ARG A 288 -18.39 -32.75 8.85
C ARG A 288 -19.41 -32.90 9.98
N ASP A 289 -20.62 -32.39 9.81
CA ASP A 289 -21.77 -32.81 10.60
C ASP A 289 -22.48 -34.01 9.94
N LEU A 290 -23.38 -34.65 10.71
CA LEU A 290 -24.04 -35.91 10.36
C LEU A 290 -25.00 -35.82 9.16
N GLU A 291 -25.29 -34.61 8.68
CA GLU A 291 -26.16 -34.35 7.52
C GLU A 291 -25.37 -34.01 6.25
N GLY A 292 -24.04 -34.06 6.29
CA GLY A 292 -23.19 -33.91 5.10
C GLY A 292 -23.01 -32.47 4.63
N ILE A 293 -23.28 -31.47 5.46
CA ILE A 293 -23.11 -30.05 5.10
C ILE A 293 -21.75 -29.56 5.61
N GLU A 294 -20.85 -29.21 4.68
CA GLU A 294 -19.56 -28.59 5.00
C GLU A 294 -19.77 -27.14 5.50
N LYS A 295 -19.62 -26.90 6.81
CA LYS A 295 -19.51 -25.53 7.34
C LYS A 295 -18.05 -25.06 7.36
N VAL A 296 -17.77 -24.01 6.59
CA VAL A 296 -16.49 -23.30 6.52
C VAL A 296 -16.41 -22.23 7.61
N TYR A 297 -15.46 -22.33 8.54
CA TYR A 297 -15.12 -21.24 9.45
C TYR A 297 -14.05 -20.34 8.82
N ARG A 298 -14.45 -19.21 8.24
CA ARG A 298 -13.53 -18.15 7.76
C ARG A 298 -13.01 -17.35 8.95
N ASN A 299 -11.70 -17.20 9.07
CA ASN A 299 -11.13 -15.93 9.53
C ASN A 299 -10.79 -15.13 8.28
N GLN A 300 -11.56 -14.09 7.98
CA GLN A 300 -11.21 -13.10 6.96
C GLN A 300 -10.00 -12.29 7.46
N THR A 301 -8.81 -12.63 7.02
CA THR A 301 -7.75 -11.64 6.85
C THR A 301 -8.03 -10.90 5.56
N ASP A 302 -8.18 -9.57 5.65
CA ASP A 302 -8.40 -8.71 4.50
C ASP A 302 -7.17 -8.74 3.56
N THR A 303 -7.31 -9.46 2.45
CA THR A 303 -6.28 -9.59 1.39
C THR A 303 -6.87 -9.18 0.06
N THR A 304 -7.24 -7.92 -0.09
CA THR A 304 -7.49 -7.34 -1.41
C THR A 304 -6.22 -7.45 -2.27
N GLY A 305 -6.24 -8.34 -3.28
CA GLY A 305 -5.17 -8.48 -4.30
C GLY A 305 -4.35 -9.79 -4.28
N ILE A 306 -4.67 -10.79 -3.46
CA ILE A 306 -3.98 -12.10 -3.50
C ILE A 306 -4.99 -13.24 -3.59
N LEU A 307 -4.90 -14.03 -4.68
CA LEU A 307 -5.62 -15.29 -4.86
C LEU A 307 -4.81 -16.43 -4.20
N GLN A 308 -5.42 -17.21 -3.30
CA GLN A 308 -4.84 -18.46 -2.79
C GLN A 308 -5.17 -19.62 -3.74
N VAL A 309 -4.16 -20.44 -4.07
CA VAL A 309 -4.31 -21.68 -4.86
C VAL A 309 -4.34 -22.90 -3.92
N ARG A 310 -5.34 -23.77 -4.08
CA ARG A 310 -5.47 -25.06 -3.37
C ARG A 310 -4.63 -26.14 -4.06
N ARG A 311 -3.90 -26.97 -3.29
CA ARG A 311 -3.32 -28.25 -3.77
C ARG A 311 -4.38 -29.35 -3.72
N GLY A 312 -4.60 -30.06 -4.82
CA GLY A 312 -5.31 -31.34 -4.81
C GLY A 312 -4.44 -32.44 -4.22
N ARG A 313 -4.96 -33.23 -3.27
CA ARG A 313 -4.34 -34.49 -2.84
C ARG A 313 -4.49 -35.51 -3.97
N GLY A 314 -3.40 -35.81 -4.67
CA GLY A 314 -3.30 -37.06 -5.42
C GLY A 314 -3.11 -38.20 -4.43
N ARG A 315 -3.97 -39.22 -4.47
CA ARG A 315 -3.74 -40.51 -3.82
C ARG A 315 -2.53 -41.17 -4.47
N GLY A 316 -1.46 -41.39 -3.71
CA GLY A 316 -0.27 -42.12 -4.16
C GLY A 316 0.70 -42.30 -2.99
N GLY A 317 1.08 -43.55 -2.71
CA GLY A 317 1.74 -43.99 -1.48
C GLY A 317 3.20 -43.54 -1.29
N LEU A 318 3.87 -44.23 -0.36
CA LEU A 318 5.19 -43.94 0.23
C LEU A 318 6.34 -43.60 -0.74
N SER A 319 6.22 -43.92 -2.04
CA SER A 319 7.19 -43.52 -3.07
C SER A 319 7.08 -42.05 -3.51
N GLY A 320 6.01 -41.33 -3.14
CA GLY A 320 5.82 -39.92 -3.45
C GLY A 320 6.64 -38.95 -2.58
N TRP A 321 7.10 -39.39 -1.41
CA TRP A 321 7.84 -38.52 -0.47
C TRP A 321 9.24 -38.15 -0.98
N LEU A 322 9.87 -39.03 -1.77
CA LEU A 322 11.22 -38.81 -2.30
C LEU A 322 11.26 -38.01 -3.61
N ARG A 323 10.12 -37.76 -4.28
CA ARG A 323 10.04 -36.97 -5.53
C ARG A 323 9.39 -35.60 -5.40
N SER A 324 8.96 -35.19 -4.22
CA SER A 324 8.53 -33.81 -3.97
C SER A 324 9.57 -33.05 -3.15
N TRP A 325 10.71 -32.76 -3.75
CA TRP A 325 11.48 -31.61 -3.29
C TRP A 325 10.62 -30.36 -3.52
N PRO A 326 10.53 -29.43 -2.55
CA PRO A 326 9.87 -28.17 -2.79
C PRO A 326 10.67 -27.49 -3.90
N THR A 327 10.09 -27.33 -5.08
CA THR A 327 10.67 -26.42 -6.07
C THR A 327 10.71 -25.05 -5.41
N ILE A 328 11.92 -24.65 -5.03
CA ILE A 328 12.25 -23.35 -4.46
C ILE A 328 11.63 -22.31 -5.40
N PRO A 329 10.86 -21.32 -4.92
CA PRO A 329 10.42 -20.22 -5.77
C PRO A 329 11.66 -19.57 -6.37
N ARG A 330 11.76 -19.53 -7.71
CA ARG A 330 12.95 -18.99 -8.40
C ARG A 330 13.26 -17.58 -7.89
N ALA A 331 14.55 -17.30 -7.66
CA ALA A 331 15.05 -16.11 -6.97
C ALA A 331 14.52 -14.76 -7.52
N SER A 332 14.14 -14.70 -8.80
CA SER A 332 13.54 -13.53 -9.44
C SER A 332 12.17 -13.16 -8.87
N TRP A 333 11.31 -14.14 -8.56
CA TRP A 333 9.98 -13.92 -7.99
C TRP A 333 10.04 -13.41 -6.54
N PHE A 334 11.02 -13.88 -5.77
CA PHE A 334 11.24 -13.40 -4.40
C PHE A 334 11.84 -11.98 -4.40
N GLY A 335 12.67 -11.61 -5.38
CA GLY A 335 13.20 -10.25 -5.54
C GLY A 335 12.11 -9.22 -5.84
N ASP A 336 11.19 -9.53 -6.75
CA ASP A 336 10.18 -8.57 -7.22
C ASP A 336 9.02 -8.40 -6.24
N ARG A 337 8.59 -9.48 -5.57
CA ARG A 337 7.59 -9.39 -4.49
C ARG A 337 8.10 -8.57 -3.31
N VAL A 338 9.41 -8.53 -3.11
CA VAL A 338 10.05 -7.72 -2.08
C VAL A 338 10.11 -6.27 -2.53
N ARG A 339 10.51 -5.96 -3.77
CA ARG A 339 10.37 -4.59 -4.34
C ARG A 339 8.95 -4.03 -4.24
N GLN A 340 7.94 -4.85 -4.55
CA GLN A 340 6.52 -4.47 -4.46
C GLN A 340 6.06 -4.23 -3.02
N THR A 341 6.42 -5.15 -2.12
CA THR A 341 5.87 -5.16 -0.76
C THR A 341 6.62 -4.21 0.16
N VAL A 342 7.92 -4.04 -0.06
CA VAL A 342 8.82 -3.19 0.73
C VAL A 342 8.85 -1.77 0.22
N TRP A 343 9.33 -1.64 -1.01
CA TRP A 343 9.81 -0.40 -1.59
C TRP A 343 8.68 0.30 -2.35
N ARG A 344 7.50 -0.34 -2.40
CA ARG A 344 6.35 0.07 -3.22
C ARG A 344 6.73 0.44 -4.65
N CYS A 345 7.80 -0.14 -5.18
CA CYS A 345 8.12 -0.03 -6.59
C CYS A 345 7.08 -0.83 -7.38
N SER A 346 6.64 -0.28 -8.52
CA SER A 346 5.88 -1.06 -9.50
C SER A 346 6.72 -2.26 -9.95
N PRO A 347 6.13 -3.46 -10.13
CA PRO A 347 6.83 -4.60 -10.72
C PRO A 347 7.44 -4.18 -12.06
N ARG A 348 8.67 -4.60 -12.35
CA ARG A 348 9.22 -4.41 -13.72
C ARG A 348 8.79 -5.53 -14.67
N ALA A 349 8.35 -6.69 -14.15
CA ALA A 349 7.61 -7.74 -14.87
C ALA A 349 6.86 -8.64 -13.86
N SER A 350 5.55 -8.86 -14.01
CA SER A 350 4.74 -9.58 -13.02
C SER A 350 4.50 -11.05 -13.41
N LEU A 351 5.46 -11.94 -13.17
CA LEU A 351 5.26 -13.38 -13.43
C LEU A 351 4.09 -13.98 -12.62
N PHE A 352 2.98 -14.29 -13.30
CA PHE A 352 1.82 -15.00 -12.75
C PHE A 352 1.55 -16.30 -13.53
N ILE A 353 1.66 -17.45 -12.86
CA ILE A 353 1.31 -18.75 -13.43
C ILE A 353 -0.20 -18.96 -13.27
N LYS A 354 -0.97 -18.93 -14.37
CA LYS A 354 -2.37 -19.36 -14.41
C LYS A 354 -2.45 -20.72 -15.09
N ARG A 355 -2.82 -21.79 -14.35
CA ARG A 355 -3.08 -23.11 -14.94
C ARG A 355 -4.44 -23.10 -15.63
N CYS A 356 -4.43 -22.97 -16.95
CA CYS A 356 -5.52 -23.43 -17.81
C CYS A 356 -4.89 -24.40 -18.82
N SER A 357 -5.50 -25.58 -19.00
CA SER A 357 -5.20 -26.55 -20.08
C SER A 357 -3.75 -27.03 -20.29
N GLY A 358 -2.87 -26.94 -19.29
CA GLY A 358 -1.53 -27.56 -19.35
C GLY A 358 -0.40 -26.68 -19.89
N GLU A 359 -0.64 -25.39 -20.12
CA GLU A 359 0.41 -24.43 -20.50
C GLU A 359 0.67 -23.37 -19.41
N GLU A 360 1.92 -22.87 -19.36
CA GLU A 360 2.38 -21.84 -18.43
C GLU A 360 2.48 -20.48 -19.14
N LEU A 361 1.73 -19.48 -18.66
CA LEU A 361 1.69 -18.12 -19.21
C LEU A 361 2.47 -17.13 -18.34
N ILE A 362 3.11 -16.14 -18.98
CA ILE A 362 3.77 -14.97 -18.35
C ILE A 362 2.87 -13.74 -18.58
N VAL A 363 2.69 -12.88 -17.58
CA VAL A 363 1.86 -11.66 -17.71
C VAL A 363 2.68 -10.42 -17.33
N GLU A 364 3.14 -9.66 -18.32
CA GLU A 364 3.82 -8.38 -18.10
C GLU A 364 2.87 -7.19 -18.32
N ALA A 365 3.28 -6.00 -17.89
CA ALA A 365 2.57 -4.77 -18.24
C ALA A 365 2.72 -4.52 -19.74
N VAL A 366 1.62 -4.18 -20.40
CA VAL A 366 1.58 -3.85 -21.84
C VAL A 366 2.59 -2.72 -22.10
N PRO A 367 3.56 -2.90 -23.00
CA PRO A 367 4.56 -1.87 -23.30
C PRO A 367 4.03 -0.89 -24.36
N GLY A 368 4.53 0.36 -24.37
CA GLY A 368 4.38 1.39 -25.43
C GLY A 368 2.95 1.76 -25.88
N LYS A 369 2.67 3.05 -26.13
CA LYS A 369 1.36 3.46 -26.71
C LYS A 369 1.28 3.29 -28.23
N VAL A 370 2.43 3.12 -28.90
CA VAL A 370 2.52 3.06 -30.36
C VAL A 370 2.93 1.66 -30.76
N THR A 371 2.10 0.99 -31.56
CA THR A 371 2.47 -0.29 -32.14
C THR A 371 3.59 -0.07 -33.15
N LEU A 372 4.43 -1.08 -33.35
CA LEU A 372 5.51 -1.03 -34.30
C LEU A 372 4.97 -0.75 -35.71
N THR A 373 3.79 -1.29 -36.04
CA THR A 373 3.06 -0.94 -37.27
C THR A 373 2.67 0.54 -37.35
N ASP A 374 2.09 1.10 -36.28
CA ASP A 374 1.65 2.50 -36.28
C ASP A 374 2.83 3.46 -36.42
N PHE A 375 3.97 3.13 -35.81
CA PHE A 375 5.19 3.91 -35.94
C PHE A 375 5.79 3.82 -37.34
N LEU A 376 5.83 2.62 -37.93
CA LEU A 376 6.34 2.43 -39.28
C LEU A 376 5.47 3.14 -40.32
N ARG A 377 4.15 3.21 -40.08
CA ARG A 377 3.22 4.00 -40.90
C ARG A 377 3.44 5.51 -40.75
N GLN A 378 3.75 5.99 -39.54
CA GLN A 378 3.99 7.42 -39.26
C GLN A 378 5.39 7.88 -39.68
N SER A 379 6.39 7.00 -39.60
CA SER A 379 7.81 7.31 -39.84
C SER A 379 8.49 6.19 -40.67
N PRO A 380 8.05 5.94 -41.92
CA PRO A 380 8.53 4.81 -42.72
C PRO A 380 10.03 4.88 -43.06
N HIS A 381 10.58 6.09 -43.10
CA HIS A 381 12.01 6.35 -43.34
C HIS A 381 12.90 5.97 -42.15
N ARG A 382 12.35 5.84 -40.94
CA ARG A 382 13.06 5.44 -39.71
C ARG A 382 12.97 3.94 -39.43
N SER A 383 12.35 3.16 -40.31
CA SER A 383 12.20 1.70 -40.19
C SER A 383 13.52 0.96 -39.97
N ARG A 384 14.63 1.47 -40.51
CA ARG A 384 15.98 0.90 -40.35
C ARG A 384 16.55 1.04 -38.94
N GLU A 385 16.14 2.06 -38.20
CA GLU A 385 16.62 2.32 -36.82
C GLU A 385 16.01 1.32 -35.82
N LEU A 386 14.89 0.70 -36.16
CA LEU A 386 14.16 -0.24 -35.29
C LEU A 386 14.64 -1.68 -35.41
N VAL A 387 15.43 -2.01 -36.43
CA VAL A 387 15.83 -3.41 -36.70
C VAL A 387 16.70 -3.98 -35.57
N ALA A 388 17.69 -3.22 -35.08
CA ALA A 388 18.59 -3.71 -34.03
C ALA A 388 17.90 -3.85 -32.65
N PRO A 389 17.15 -2.85 -32.14
CA PRO A 389 16.44 -2.96 -30.86
C PRO A 389 15.44 -4.13 -30.77
N VAL A 390 14.78 -4.42 -31.88
CA VAL A 390 13.82 -5.52 -31.99
C VAL A 390 14.53 -6.88 -31.94
N LEU A 391 15.62 -7.04 -32.71
CA LEU A 391 16.41 -8.27 -32.73
C LEU A 391 17.12 -8.53 -31.39
N GLU A 392 17.58 -7.47 -30.71
CA GLU A 392 18.16 -7.58 -29.36
C GLU A 392 17.14 -8.03 -28.32
N THR A 393 15.92 -7.50 -28.39
CA THR A 393 14.83 -7.92 -27.52
C THR A 393 14.46 -9.38 -27.74
N LEU A 394 14.39 -9.81 -29.00
CA LEU A 394 14.12 -11.20 -29.35
C LEU A 394 15.25 -12.15 -28.91
N ALA A 395 16.51 -11.76 -29.12
CA ALA A 395 17.67 -12.53 -28.72
C ALA A 395 17.72 -12.73 -27.19
N ARG A 396 17.35 -11.70 -26.42
CA ARG A 396 17.17 -11.79 -24.96
C ARG A 396 16.12 -12.83 -24.60
N PHE A 397 14.94 -12.77 -25.21
CA PHE A 397 13.85 -13.71 -24.93
C PHE A 397 14.19 -15.15 -25.30
N HIS A 398 14.83 -15.38 -26.45
CA HIS A 398 15.27 -16.72 -26.83
C HIS A 398 16.34 -17.28 -25.88
N LYS A 399 17.27 -16.45 -25.39
CA LYS A 399 18.26 -16.83 -24.37
C LYS A 399 17.62 -17.19 -23.03
N GLU A 400 16.51 -16.53 -22.69
CA GLU A 400 15.71 -16.80 -21.49
C GLU A 400 14.72 -17.95 -21.67
N GLY A 401 14.60 -18.53 -22.87
CA GLY A 401 13.74 -19.69 -23.13
C GLY A 401 12.28 -19.35 -23.46
N ILE A 402 12.05 -18.16 -24.00
CA ILE A 402 10.75 -17.54 -24.23
C ILE A 402 10.48 -17.48 -25.75
N HIS A 403 9.36 -18.04 -26.19
CA HIS A 403 8.87 -18.08 -27.57
C HIS A 403 7.71 -17.10 -27.78
N LEU A 404 7.62 -16.46 -28.95
CA LEU A 404 6.59 -15.48 -29.29
C LEU A 404 5.54 -16.10 -30.23
N ASP A 405 4.65 -16.89 -29.64
CA ASP A 405 3.61 -17.70 -30.26
C ASP A 405 2.61 -16.88 -31.10
N GLY A 406 3.00 -16.50 -32.33
CA GLY A 406 2.20 -15.73 -33.29
C GLY A 406 2.28 -14.20 -33.17
N ALA A 407 3.32 -13.64 -32.54
CA ALA A 407 3.44 -12.20 -32.33
C ALA A 407 3.80 -11.40 -33.61
N SER A 408 2.78 -10.87 -34.30
CA SER A 408 2.96 -9.95 -35.44
C SER A 408 3.25 -8.50 -35.02
N ALA A 409 3.65 -7.65 -35.96
CA ALA A 409 3.83 -6.19 -35.89
C ALA A 409 2.89 -5.38 -35.00
N HIS A 410 1.60 -5.67 -35.11
CA HIS A 410 0.54 -4.98 -34.37
C HIS A 410 0.56 -5.32 -32.88
N HIS A 411 1.25 -6.41 -32.55
CA HIS A 411 1.47 -6.92 -31.21
C HIS A 411 2.90 -6.65 -30.76
N TRP A 412 3.59 -5.68 -31.34
CA TRP A 412 4.84 -5.14 -30.80
C TRP A 412 4.63 -3.66 -30.56
N TYR A 413 5.12 -3.19 -29.43
CA TYR A 413 4.99 -1.81 -29.04
C TYR A 413 6.38 -1.22 -28.84
N LEU A 414 6.52 0.03 -29.23
CA LEU A 414 7.76 0.76 -29.03
C LEU A 414 7.58 1.91 -28.06
N ASP A 415 8.70 2.29 -27.45
CA ASP A 415 8.88 3.52 -26.72
C ASP A 415 10.21 4.12 -27.19
N GLU A 416 10.25 5.42 -27.46
CA GLU A 416 11.45 6.13 -27.87
C GLU A 416 11.89 7.00 -26.70
N ASP A 417 13.05 6.68 -26.12
CA ASP A 417 13.65 7.44 -25.03
C ASP A 417 14.96 8.10 -25.46
N ARG A 418 15.66 8.74 -24.52
CA ARG A 418 16.91 9.47 -24.82
C ARG A 418 18.07 8.54 -25.21
N ASP A 419 17.98 7.25 -24.92
CA ASP A 419 19.01 6.23 -25.17
C ASP A 419 18.70 5.39 -26.42
N GLY A 420 17.55 5.61 -27.07
CA GLY A 420 17.16 5.00 -28.34
C GLY A 420 15.76 4.37 -28.29
N PHE A 421 15.52 3.41 -29.16
CA PHE A 421 14.23 2.70 -29.21
C PHE A 421 14.23 1.51 -28.26
N GLN A 422 13.19 1.42 -27.43
CA GLN A 422 12.85 0.22 -26.69
C GLN A 422 11.63 -0.43 -27.33
N VAL A 423 11.77 -1.67 -27.79
CA VAL A 423 10.68 -2.39 -28.45
C VAL A 423 10.34 -3.66 -27.68
N ARG A 424 9.05 -3.97 -27.53
CA ARG A 424 8.58 -5.10 -26.72
C ARG A 424 7.30 -5.72 -27.31
N PRO A 425 7.17 -7.05 -27.36
CA PRO A 425 5.97 -7.72 -27.84
C PRO A 425 4.84 -7.67 -26.80
N ASP A 426 3.61 -7.82 -27.28
CA ASP A 426 2.40 -7.93 -26.49
C ASP A 426 2.48 -9.18 -25.61
N PRO A 427 2.26 -9.05 -24.30
CA PRO A 427 2.31 -10.16 -23.36
C PRO A 427 1.41 -11.35 -23.74
N ALA A 428 0.32 -11.13 -24.48
CA ALA A 428 -0.60 -12.18 -24.90
C ALA A 428 0.04 -13.26 -25.78
N PHE A 429 1.16 -12.96 -26.45
CA PHE A 429 1.85 -13.86 -27.38
C PHE A 429 3.14 -14.45 -26.79
N ILE A 430 3.50 -14.10 -25.55
CA ILE A 430 4.72 -14.58 -24.90
C ILE A 430 4.47 -15.95 -24.24
N ARG A 431 5.30 -16.96 -24.54
CA ARG A 431 5.23 -18.32 -23.97
C ARG A 431 6.59 -18.78 -23.46
N TYR A 432 6.68 -19.21 -22.21
CA TYR A 432 7.90 -19.83 -21.69
C TYR A 432 7.95 -21.31 -22.08
N ARG A 433 8.97 -21.71 -22.84
CA ARG A 433 9.15 -23.09 -23.32
C ARG A 433 10.46 -23.71 -22.81
N GLY A 434 11.27 -22.98 -22.06
CA GLY A 434 12.52 -23.48 -21.49
C GLY A 434 13.65 -23.50 -22.51
N LYS A 435 13.84 -24.59 -23.26
CA LYS A 435 14.85 -24.65 -24.34
C LYS A 435 14.15 -24.64 -25.70
N LEU A 436 14.41 -23.61 -26.51
CA LEU A 436 13.77 -23.44 -27.81
C LEU A 436 14.44 -24.30 -28.88
N SER A 437 13.62 -24.85 -29.79
CA SER A 437 14.09 -25.53 -31.01
C SER A 437 14.43 -24.55 -32.12
N SER A 438 15.26 -24.96 -33.09
CA SER A 438 15.61 -24.12 -34.24
C SER A 438 14.39 -23.71 -35.09
N GLY A 439 13.33 -24.54 -35.09
CA GLY A 439 12.06 -24.23 -35.77
C GLY A 439 11.31 -23.08 -35.10
N GLN A 440 11.21 -23.09 -33.77
CA GLN A 440 10.54 -22.03 -32.99
C GLN A 440 11.29 -20.69 -33.06
N ILE A 441 12.62 -20.72 -33.04
CA ILE A 441 13.45 -19.52 -33.26
C ILE A 441 13.22 -18.97 -34.68
N CYS A 442 13.06 -19.85 -35.67
CA CYS A 442 12.76 -19.46 -37.04
C CYS A 442 11.35 -18.84 -37.17
N GLU A 443 10.34 -19.39 -36.49
CA GLU A 443 8.98 -18.86 -36.48
C GLU A 443 8.91 -17.44 -35.91
N ASP A 444 9.59 -17.15 -34.79
CA ASP A 444 9.61 -15.81 -34.20
C ASP A 444 10.34 -14.80 -35.10
N LEU A 445 11.42 -15.23 -35.76
CA LEU A 445 12.15 -14.41 -36.74
C LEU A 445 11.33 -14.18 -38.03
N VAL A 446 10.47 -15.13 -38.40
CA VAL A 446 9.55 -15.03 -39.54
C VAL A 446 8.35 -14.12 -39.22
N GLY A 447 7.80 -14.19 -38.00
CA GLY A 447 6.75 -13.29 -37.50
C GLY A 447 7.21 -11.82 -37.44
N LEU A 448 8.51 -11.59 -37.30
CA LEU A 448 9.13 -10.28 -37.44
C LEU A 448 9.14 -9.72 -38.85
N GLY A 449 9.08 -10.57 -39.87
CA GLY A 449 8.90 -10.14 -41.26
C GLY A 449 7.57 -9.43 -41.50
N CYS A 450 6.54 -9.75 -40.69
CA CYS A 450 5.22 -9.09 -40.70
C CYS A 450 5.26 -7.62 -40.29
N VAL A 451 6.34 -7.22 -39.61
CA VAL A 451 6.50 -5.90 -38.99
C VAL A 451 6.61 -4.77 -39.99
N PHE A 452 7.28 -5.02 -41.10
CA PHE A 452 7.66 -3.98 -42.03
C PHE A 452 6.84 -4.16 -43.29
N ASP A 453 5.79 -3.36 -43.39
CA ASP A 453 4.74 -3.24 -44.42
C ASP A 453 5.22 -3.01 -45.88
N GLY A 454 6.37 -3.57 -46.25
CA GLY A 454 7.07 -3.30 -47.51
C GLY A 454 8.11 -2.19 -47.42
N SER A 455 8.18 -1.47 -46.30
CA SER A 455 9.14 -0.37 -46.04
C SER A 455 10.62 -0.79 -45.95
N LEU A 456 10.93 -2.08 -45.77
CA LEU A 456 12.30 -2.61 -45.78
C LEU A 456 12.62 -3.38 -47.07
N THR A 457 13.82 -3.17 -47.62
CA THR A 457 14.28 -3.93 -48.79
C THR A 457 14.67 -5.37 -48.37
N PRO A 458 14.63 -6.36 -49.29
CA PRO A 458 15.13 -7.72 -49.00
C PRO A 458 16.58 -7.74 -48.46
N ARG A 459 17.40 -6.76 -48.86
CA ARG A 459 18.79 -6.60 -48.44
C ARG A 459 18.93 -6.05 -47.01
N ASP A 460 17.99 -5.20 -46.59
CA ASP A 460 17.91 -4.70 -45.20
C ASP A 460 17.47 -5.82 -44.24
N ARG A 461 16.50 -6.65 -44.66
CA ARG A 461 16.09 -7.85 -43.90
C ARG A 461 17.22 -8.87 -43.75
N TYR A 462 18.01 -9.08 -44.81
CA TYR A 462 19.20 -9.93 -44.77
C TYR A 462 20.26 -9.44 -43.77
N ARG A 463 20.54 -8.13 -43.73
CA ARG A 463 21.51 -7.56 -42.77
C ARG A 463 21.07 -7.70 -41.32
N GLY A 464 19.77 -7.54 -41.03
CA GLY A 464 19.22 -7.78 -39.70
C GLY A 464 19.41 -9.23 -39.25
N LEU A 465 19.03 -10.19 -40.10
CA LEU A 465 19.21 -11.62 -39.83
C LEU A 465 20.69 -11.99 -39.58
N CYS A 466 21.63 -11.40 -40.32
CA CYS A 466 23.07 -11.63 -40.11
C CYS A 466 23.62 -11.08 -38.78
N HIS A 467 22.94 -10.14 -38.12
CA HIS A 467 23.32 -9.63 -36.80
C HIS A 467 22.65 -10.39 -35.64
N TYR A 468 21.73 -11.32 -35.93
CA TYR A 468 21.03 -12.07 -34.91
C TYR A 468 21.95 -13.11 -34.22
N PRO A 469 22.12 -13.08 -32.88
CA PRO A 469 23.00 -14.00 -32.17
C PRO A 469 22.58 -15.47 -32.35
N GLY A 470 23.43 -16.26 -33.01
CA GLY A 470 23.16 -17.67 -33.32
C GLY A 470 22.79 -17.94 -34.78
N PHE A 471 22.60 -16.91 -35.61
CA PHE A 471 22.45 -17.04 -37.05
C PHE A 471 23.82 -16.95 -37.74
N SER A 472 24.36 -18.08 -38.21
CA SER A 472 25.63 -18.11 -38.94
C SER A 472 25.40 -18.05 -40.44
N SER A 473 25.74 -16.92 -41.08
CA SER A 473 25.73 -16.79 -42.55
C SER A 473 26.71 -17.74 -43.25
N LYS A 474 27.65 -18.33 -42.51
CA LYS A 474 28.66 -19.26 -43.06
C LYS A 474 28.08 -20.64 -43.42
N SER A 475 26.86 -20.96 -42.99
CA SER A 475 26.23 -22.28 -43.16
C SER A 475 24.97 -22.28 -44.05
N VAL A 476 24.47 -21.12 -44.48
CA VAL A 476 23.29 -21.02 -45.36
C VAL A 476 23.57 -20.02 -46.49
N PRO A 477 23.45 -20.41 -47.78
CA PRO A 477 23.75 -19.51 -48.89
C PRO A 477 22.91 -18.24 -48.87
N VAL A 478 23.55 -17.09 -49.11
CA VAL A 478 22.92 -15.76 -49.11
C VAL A 478 21.68 -15.67 -50.01
N ALA A 479 21.71 -16.35 -51.16
CA ALA A 479 20.59 -16.42 -52.09
C ALA A 479 19.34 -17.09 -51.49
N THR A 480 19.52 -18.12 -50.66
CA THR A 480 18.44 -18.85 -49.99
C THR A 480 17.74 -17.98 -48.95
N VAL A 481 18.52 -17.22 -48.18
CA VAL A 481 17.99 -16.28 -47.18
C VAL A 481 17.23 -15.12 -47.83
N LEU A 482 17.72 -14.62 -48.97
CA LEU A 482 17.04 -13.58 -49.75
C LEU A 482 15.72 -14.08 -50.35
N ALA A 483 15.67 -15.30 -50.88
CA ALA A 483 14.45 -15.89 -51.44
C ALA A 483 13.35 -16.09 -50.38
N MET A 484 13.70 -16.51 -49.16
CA MET A 484 12.75 -16.61 -48.03
C MET A 484 12.19 -15.25 -47.62
N SER A 485 13.06 -14.24 -47.57
CA SER A 485 12.72 -12.85 -47.24
C SER A 485 11.78 -12.20 -48.27
N GLN A 486 11.79 -12.65 -49.52
CA GLN A 486 10.95 -12.12 -50.59
C GLN A 486 9.53 -12.73 -50.55
N ARG A 487 9.42 -14.05 -50.41
CA ARG A 487 8.13 -14.77 -50.27
C ARG A 487 7.31 -14.31 -49.07
N LEU A 488 7.97 -13.82 -48.01
CA LEU A 488 7.30 -13.30 -46.82
C LEU A 488 6.64 -11.93 -47.09
N GLY A 489 7.27 -11.06 -47.87
CA GLY A 489 6.72 -9.73 -48.20
C GLY A 489 5.42 -9.79 -49.01
N GLU A 490 5.29 -10.79 -49.89
CA GLU A 490 4.13 -10.95 -50.78
C GLU A 490 2.84 -11.33 -50.04
N ARG A 491 2.92 -12.03 -48.89
CA ARG A 491 1.74 -12.37 -48.08
C ARG A 491 1.16 -11.19 -47.29
N PHE A 492 1.92 -10.12 -47.06
CA PHE A 492 1.46 -8.93 -46.32
C PHE A 492 0.68 -7.93 -47.16
N ALA A 493 0.85 -7.94 -48.48
CA ALA A 493 0.18 -7.01 -49.39
C ALA A 493 -1.32 -7.34 -49.63
N ALA A 494 -1.82 -8.47 -49.12
CA ALA A 494 -3.18 -8.96 -49.38
C ALA A 494 -4.19 -8.66 -48.24
N GLY A 495 -4.18 -7.44 -47.68
CA GLY A 495 -4.91 -7.03 -46.46
C GLY A 495 -6.41 -7.33 -46.36
N ASP A 496 -6.91 -7.37 -45.11
CA ASP A 496 -8.33 -7.50 -44.77
C ASP A 496 -8.75 -6.34 -43.83
N ASP A 497 -9.69 -5.51 -44.28
CA ASP A 497 -10.14 -4.20 -43.75
C ASP A 497 -11.35 -4.33 -42.78
N GLY A 498 -11.45 -3.45 -41.77
CA GLY A 498 -12.64 -3.36 -40.90
C GLY A 498 -12.78 -2.04 -40.13
N ASP A 499 -13.70 -1.20 -40.60
CA ASP A 499 -14.14 0.11 -40.12
C ASP A 499 -14.59 0.12 -38.62
N SER A 500 -14.08 1.05 -37.79
CA SER A 500 -14.63 1.35 -36.47
C SER A 500 -14.36 2.81 -36.05
N PRO A 501 -15.37 3.55 -35.54
CA PRO A 501 -15.28 4.99 -35.29
C PRO A 501 -14.41 5.32 -34.05
N SER A 502 -13.47 6.26 -34.21
CA SER A 502 -12.64 6.77 -33.11
C SER A 502 -13.34 7.91 -32.33
N ILE A 503 -13.21 7.92 -31.00
CA ILE A 503 -13.78 8.97 -30.12
C ILE A 503 -12.85 10.19 -30.14
N GLN A 504 -13.33 11.33 -30.61
CA GLN A 504 -12.56 12.59 -30.65
C GLN A 504 -12.98 13.54 -29.51
N ILE A 505 -12.02 13.93 -28.65
CA ILE A 505 -12.24 14.87 -27.53
C ILE A 505 -11.48 16.17 -27.79
N ARG A 506 -12.15 17.32 -27.65
CA ARG A 506 -11.57 18.65 -27.87
C ARG A 506 -12.02 19.68 -26.82
N PRO A 507 -11.37 20.86 -26.74
CA PRO A 507 -11.88 22.00 -25.97
C PRO A 507 -13.25 22.50 -26.49
N VAL A 508 -14.01 23.14 -25.60
CA VAL A 508 -15.26 23.83 -25.95
C VAL A 508 -14.97 25.11 -26.74
N ILE A 509 -15.89 25.47 -27.63
CA ILE A 509 -15.92 26.77 -28.32
C ILE A 509 -17.33 27.37 -28.26
N ASP A 510 -17.46 28.68 -28.43
CA ASP A 510 -18.73 29.42 -28.21
C ASP A 510 -19.92 28.84 -28.96
N ARG A 511 -19.71 28.35 -30.19
CA ARG A 511 -20.78 27.74 -31.00
C ARG A 511 -21.36 26.46 -30.39
N ASP A 512 -20.63 25.80 -29.50
CA ASP A 512 -21.08 24.57 -28.84
C ASP A 512 -22.05 24.86 -27.67
N VAL A 513 -21.95 26.02 -27.02
CA VAL A 513 -22.58 26.29 -25.71
C VAL A 513 -24.09 26.06 -25.73
N LYS A 514 -24.78 26.50 -26.80
CA LYS A 514 -26.23 26.27 -26.95
C LYS A 514 -26.58 24.78 -27.14
N ALA A 515 -25.73 24.01 -27.81
CA ALA A 515 -25.93 22.58 -27.99
C ALA A 515 -25.58 21.79 -26.71
N LEU A 516 -24.55 22.21 -25.99
CA LEU A 516 -24.15 21.64 -24.70
C LEU A 516 -25.19 21.92 -23.60
N HIS A 517 -25.84 23.08 -23.61
CA HIS A 517 -26.98 23.36 -22.73
C HIS A 517 -28.12 22.37 -22.98
N ARG A 518 -28.46 22.10 -24.25
CA ARG A 518 -29.46 21.06 -24.59
C ARG A 518 -29.03 19.67 -24.13
N LEU A 519 -27.75 19.32 -24.27
CA LEU A 519 -27.21 18.05 -23.78
C LEU A 519 -27.29 17.94 -22.25
N ASN A 520 -27.05 19.04 -21.53
CA ASN A 520 -27.20 19.11 -20.08
C ASN A 520 -28.64 18.83 -19.65
N GLU A 521 -29.61 19.53 -20.24
CA GLU A 521 -31.02 19.36 -19.92
C GLU A 521 -31.52 17.94 -20.25
N ALA A 522 -31.00 17.31 -21.32
CA ALA A 522 -31.29 15.93 -21.66
C ALA A 522 -30.72 14.90 -20.66
N ASN A 523 -29.71 15.28 -19.86
CA ASN A 523 -29.16 14.44 -18.79
C ASN A 523 -29.70 14.83 -17.39
N ALA A 524 -30.71 15.71 -17.29
CA ALA A 524 -31.41 15.94 -16.04
C ALA A 524 -32.33 14.74 -15.72
N PRO A 525 -32.43 14.29 -14.45
CA PRO A 525 -31.95 14.93 -13.23
C PRO A 525 -30.52 14.58 -12.80
N GLU A 526 -29.75 13.80 -13.59
CA GLU A 526 -28.44 13.27 -13.19
C GLU A 526 -27.37 14.35 -13.01
N VAL A 527 -27.33 15.36 -13.89
CA VAL A 527 -26.32 16.46 -13.86
C VAL A 527 -26.88 17.82 -13.38
N GLY A 528 -28.16 17.87 -13.02
CA GLY A 528 -28.85 19.10 -12.60
C GLY A 528 -29.19 20.06 -13.74
N ALA A 529 -30.42 20.57 -13.74
CA ALA A 529 -30.90 21.53 -14.73
C ALA A 529 -30.33 22.94 -14.47
N LEU A 530 -30.04 23.69 -15.53
CA LEU A 530 -29.59 25.08 -15.46
C LEU A 530 -30.29 25.94 -16.52
N SER A 531 -30.52 27.22 -16.21
CA SER A 531 -30.90 28.18 -17.25
C SER A 531 -29.75 28.35 -18.24
N ALA A 532 -30.04 28.72 -19.50
CA ALA A 532 -29.00 28.91 -20.51
C ALA A 532 -27.93 29.95 -20.07
N LYS A 533 -28.36 31.01 -19.35
CA LYS A 533 -27.47 32.02 -18.78
C LYS A 533 -26.53 31.42 -17.72
N ASN A 534 -27.07 30.64 -16.78
CA ASN A 534 -26.27 30.04 -15.71
C ASN A 534 -25.36 28.93 -16.23
N PHE A 535 -25.77 28.21 -17.27
CA PHE A 535 -24.94 27.23 -17.94
C PHE A 535 -23.76 27.90 -18.65
N ALA A 536 -23.97 29.01 -19.37
CA ALA A 536 -22.88 29.76 -19.98
C ALA A 536 -21.88 30.26 -18.92
N ALA A 537 -22.38 30.85 -17.83
CA ALA A 537 -21.54 31.30 -16.71
C ALA A 537 -20.72 30.16 -16.08
N LEU A 538 -21.28 28.95 -15.97
CA LEU A 538 -20.55 27.77 -15.50
C LEU A 538 -19.38 27.41 -16.44
N ILE A 539 -19.60 27.44 -17.74
CA ILE A 539 -18.58 27.11 -18.75
C ILE A 539 -17.45 28.14 -18.70
N ASP A 540 -17.76 29.42 -18.44
CA ASP A 540 -16.77 30.49 -18.34
C ASP A 540 -15.92 30.39 -17.06
N VAL A 541 -16.50 29.96 -15.94
CA VAL A 541 -15.80 29.82 -14.64
C VAL A 541 -14.91 28.57 -14.59
N ALA A 542 -15.27 27.51 -15.31
CA ALA A 542 -14.60 26.23 -15.18
C ALA A 542 -13.19 26.19 -15.80
N THR A 543 -12.20 25.78 -15.01
CA THR A 543 -10.83 25.62 -15.52
C THR A 543 -10.70 24.56 -16.62
N MET A 544 -11.53 23.51 -16.60
CA MET A 544 -11.49 22.46 -17.62
C MET A 544 -12.88 22.12 -18.16
N VAL A 545 -13.09 22.46 -19.44
CA VAL A 545 -14.27 22.03 -20.21
C VAL A 545 -13.83 21.24 -21.44
N ARG A 546 -14.40 20.04 -21.64
CA ARG A 546 -14.11 19.16 -22.79
C ARG A 546 -15.38 18.62 -23.42
N VAL A 547 -15.33 18.48 -24.73
CA VAL A 547 -16.47 18.12 -25.58
C VAL A 547 -16.08 16.96 -26.49
N VAL A 548 -17.03 16.05 -26.74
CA VAL A 548 -16.90 15.02 -27.78
C VAL A 548 -17.72 15.43 -28.99
N ASP A 549 -17.11 15.39 -30.17
CA ASP A 549 -17.80 15.70 -31.42
C ASP A 549 -18.96 14.74 -31.70
N PRO A 550 -19.90 15.11 -32.59
CA PRO A 550 -21.05 14.26 -32.88
C PRO A 550 -20.62 12.86 -33.36
N ILE A 551 -21.35 11.83 -32.93
CA ILE A 551 -21.14 10.45 -33.37
C ILE A 551 -22.36 10.02 -34.18
N GLY A 552 -22.14 9.60 -35.44
CA GLY A 552 -23.22 9.25 -36.36
C GLY A 552 -23.81 10.49 -37.06
N GLU A 553 -25.10 10.44 -37.37
CA GLU A 553 -25.79 11.46 -38.20
C GLU A 553 -26.30 12.68 -37.41
N GLU A 554 -26.08 12.75 -36.10
CA GLU A 554 -26.63 13.84 -35.26
C GLU A 554 -25.84 15.16 -35.35
N LYS A 555 -26.57 16.27 -35.19
CA LYS A 555 -26.05 17.65 -35.24
C LYS A 555 -25.79 18.24 -33.84
N GLY A 556 -25.11 17.49 -32.96
CA GLY A 556 -24.82 17.94 -31.60
C GLY A 556 -23.71 17.16 -30.91
N PRO A 557 -23.03 17.75 -29.90
CA PRO A 557 -21.94 17.07 -29.20
C PRO A 557 -22.39 15.78 -28.52
N ALA A 558 -21.56 14.74 -28.61
CA ALA A 558 -21.84 13.43 -28.00
C ALA A 558 -21.53 13.38 -26.50
N GLY A 559 -20.78 14.35 -25.97
CA GLY A 559 -20.44 14.40 -24.55
C GLY A 559 -19.86 15.72 -24.07
N LEU A 560 -19.95 15.96 -22.77
CA LEU A 560 -19.45 17.12 -22.03
C LEU A 560 -18.80 16.67 -20.72
N LEU A 561 -17.62 17.21 -20.40
CA LEU A 561 -16.97 17.16 -19.08
C LEU A 561 -16.70 18.59 -18.60
N VAL A 562 -17.09 18.91 -17.37
CA VAL A 562 -16.76 20.17 -16.67
C VAL A 562 -16.06 19.83 -15.36
N ALA A 563 -14.87 20.39 -15.15
CA ALA A 563 -14.13 20.24 -13.91
C ALA A 563 -13.55 21.58 -13.42
N MET A 564 -13.54 21.73 -12.10
CA MET A 564 -13.07 22.89 -11.36
C MET A 564 -11.76 22.56 -10.62
N ARG A 565 -10.95 23.58 -10.37
CA ARG A 565 -9.88 23.55 -9.36
C ARG A 565 -10.33 24.31 -8.10
N PRO A 566 -9.64 24.14 -6.95
CA PRO A 566 -10.08 24.75 -5.69
C PRO A 566 -10.15 26.29 -5.73
N GLU A 567 -9.38 26.93 -6.62
CA GLU A 567 -9.33 28.38 -6.78
C GLU A 567 -10.43 28.96 -7.69
N ASP A 568 -11.26 28.12 -8.32
CA ASP A 568 -12.33 28.61 -9.20
C ASP A 568 -13.48 29.20 -8.36
N GLU A 569 -13.99 30.37 -8.77
CA GLU A 569 -15.08 31.08 -8.09
C GLU A 569 -16.44 30.44 -8.37
N TYR A 570 -16.64 29.22 -7.85
CA TYR A 570 -17.86 28.44 -8.03
C TYR A 570 -18.61 28.25 -6.71
N ASP A 571 -19.92 28.52 -6.70
CA ASP A 571 -20.74 28.61 -5.48
C ASP A 571 -21.55 27.33 -5.17
N SER A 572 -21.29 26.23 -5.88
CA SER A 572 -21.97 24.96 -5.63
C SER A 572 -21.75 24.48 -4.19
N PRO A 573 -22.82 24.13 -3.44
CA PRO A 573 -22.67 23.60 -2.08
C PRO A 573 -21.83 22.32 -1.99
N ASN A 574 -21.73 21.53 -3.06
CA ASN A 574 -20.93 20.30 -3.09
C ASN A 574 -19.45 20.62 -3.33
N PHE A 575 -19.17 21.54 -4.25
CA PHE A 575 -17.83 22.08 -4.46
C PHE A 575 -17.26 22.73 -3.20
N LEU A 576 -18.02 23.63 -2.56
CA LEU A 576 -17.62 24.29 -1.31
C LEU A 576 -17.40 23.31 -0.14
N TRP A 577 -18.10 22.17 -0.15
CA TRP A 577 -17.83 21.10 0.80
C TRP A 577 -16.43 20.51 0.57
N PHE A 578 -16.04 20.23 -0.68
CA PHE A 578 -14.69 19.75 -0.97
C PHE A 578 -13.63 20.81 -0.64
N CYS A 579 -13.85 22.09 -0.95
CA CYS A 579 -12.93 23.18 -0.58
C CYS A 579 -12.70 23.28 0.94
N ARG A 580 -13.67 22.85 1.75
CA ARG A 580 -13.55 22.86 3.23
C ARG A 580 -12.73 21.69 3.79
N TYR A 581 -12.69 20.55 3.10
CA TYR A 581 -12.13 19.30 3.65
C TYR A 581 -10.93 18.74 2.87
N PHE A 582 -10.63 19.31 1.69
CA PHE A 582 -9.56 18.85 0.81
C PHE A 582 -8.74 20.06 0.35
N ASP A 583 -7.43 19.97 0.47
CA ASP A 583 -6.53 21.10 0.14
C ASP A 583 -6.15 21.15 -1.34
N ASN A 584 -6.26 20.03 -2.06
CA ASN A 584 -5.75 19.94 -3.43
C ASN A 584 -6.48 18.85 -4.24
N PHE A 585 -7.36 19.25 -5.17
CA PHE A 585 -8.19 18.32 -5.94
C PHE A 585 -8.67 18.88 -7.29
N ALA A 586 -8.99 17.98 -8.22
CA ALA A 586 -9.84 18.27 -9.37
C ALA A 586 -11.30 17.89 -9.05
N TYR A 587 -12.22 18.85 -9.07
CA TYR A 587 -13.64 18.59 -8.81
C TYR A 587 -14.42 18.42 -10.11
N VAL A 588 -15.05 17.27 -10.31
CA VAL A 588 -15.93 17.01 -11.45
C VAL A 588 -17.33 17.51 -11.10
N ASP A 589 -17.74 18.60 -11.73
CA ASP A 589 -19.10 19.15 -11.54
C ASP A 589 -20.12 18.37 -12.37
N ARG A 590 -19.82 18.09 -13.64
CA ARG A 590 -20.73 17.32 -14.50
C ARG A 590 -20.04 16.57 -15.62
N VAL A 591 -20.62 15.42 -15.92
CA VAL A 591 -20.36 14.64 -17.12
C VAL A 591 -21.70 14.29 -17.76
N ALA A 592 -21.96 14.85 -18.93
CA ALA A 592 -23.17 14.57 -19.70
C ALA A 592 -22.80 13.82 -20.99
N ILE A 593 -23.50 12.74 -21.30
CA ILE A 593 -23.26 11.93 -22.51
C ILE A 593 -24.59 11.73 -23.22
N ALA A 594 -24.61 12.00 -24.53
CA ALA A 594 -25.80 11.80 -25.35
C ALA A 594 -26.23 10.34 -25.26
N GLU A 595 -27.53 10.08 -25.12
CA GLU A 595 -28.05 8.73 -24.85
C GLU A 595 -27.55 7.69 -25.86
N GLN A 596 -27.55 8.05 -27.14
CA GLN A 596 -27.13 7.21 -28.27
C GLN A 596 -25.61 6.92 -28.30
N ALA A 597 -24.84 7.74 -27.58
CA ALA A 597 -23.39 7.65 -27.48
C ALA A 597 -22.91 6.94 -26.19
N ARG A 598 -23.83 6.54 -25.30
CA ARG A 598 -23.51 5.80 -24.08
C ARG A 598 -22.94 4.42 -24.39
N ARG A 599 -22.16 3.86 -23.46
CA ARG A 599 -21.47 2.55 -23.59
C ARG A 599 -20.47 2.43 -24.75
N ARG A 600 -20.10 3.54 -25.40
CA ARG A 600 -19.06 3.59 -26.44
C ARG A 600 -17.68 4.01 -25.91
N GLY A 601 -17.45 4.00 -24.59
CA GLY A 601 -16.17 4.35 -23.99
C GLY A 601 -15.91 5.85 -23.74
N ILE A 602 -16.87 6.73 -24.07
CA ILE A 602 -16.72 8.20 -23.91
C ILE A 602 -16.43 8.60 -22.46
N GLY A 603 -17.16 8.05 -21.49
CA GLY A 603 -16.91 8.33 -20.06
C GLY A 603 -15.51 7.92 -19.63
N SER A 604 -15.04 6.74 -20.05
CA SER A 604 -13.68 6.27 -19.77
C SER A 604 -12.62 7.19 -20.39
N ALA A 605 -12.87 7.68 -21.61
CA ALA A 605 -11.97 8.60 -22.31
C ALA A 605 -11.91 9.98 -21.62
N PHE A 606 -13.05 10.52 -21.16
CA PHE A 606 -13.09 11.75 -20.38
C PHE A 606 -12.31 11.63 -19.07
N TYR A 607 -12.49 10.55 -18.31
CA TYR A 607 -11.77 10.39 -17.05
C TYR A 607 -10.28 10.11 -17.25
N ALA A 608 -9.89 9.46 -18.35
CA ALA A 608 -8.47 9.28 -18.69
C ALA A 608 -7.80 10.63 -18.99
N LEU A 609 -8.49 11.50 -19.73
CA LEU A 609 -8.04 12.87 -20.00
C LEU A 609 -8.00 13.72 -18.72
N LEU A 610 -9.04 13.63 -17.88
CA LEU A 610 -9.12 14.32 -16.60
C LEU A 610 -7.99 13.90 -15.66
N GLU A 611 -7.69 12.60 -15.58
CA GLU A 611 -6.59 12.09 -14.75
C GLU A 611 -5.22 12.54 -15.26
N ALA A 612 -5.00 12.56 -16.58
CA ALA A 612 -3.77 13.10 -17.16
C ALA A 612 -3.61 14.59 -16.86
N TRP A 613 -4.68 15.38 -17.02
CA TRP A 613 -4.70 16.80 -16.69
C TRP A 613 -4.45 17.03 -15.19
N ALA A 614 -5.14 16.30 -14.31
CA ALA A 614 -5.01 16.44 -12.88
C ALA A 614 -3.60 16.05 -12.38
N ARG A 615 -2.98 15.03 -12.97
CA ARG A 615 -1.59 14.67 -12.69
C ARG A 615 -0.59 15.73 -13.17
N ALA A 616 -0.80 16.28 -14.36
CA ALA A 616 0.04 17.37 -14.89
C ALA A 616 -0.09 18.66 -14.07
N LYS A 617 -1.22 18.86 -13.38
CA LYS A 617 -1.47 19.97 -12.45
C LYS A 617 -1.16 19.64 -11.00
N GLU A 618 -0.54 18.49 -10.73
CA GLU A 618 -0.12 18.06 -9.40
C GLU A 618 -1.26 17.96 -8.38
N PHE A 619 -2.48 17.66 -8.83
CA PHE A 619 -3.62 17.46 -7.94
C PHE A 619 -3.53 16.11 -7.21
N SER A 620 -3.77 16.12 -5.90
CA SER A 620 -3.67 14.92 -5.06
C SER A 620 -4.85 13.94 -5.24
N SER A 621 -5.96 14.43 -5.79
CA SER A 621 -7.16 13.62 -6.00
C SER A 621 -8.11 14.20 -7.04
N ILE A 622 -9.00 13.35 -7.55
CA ILE A 622 -10.20 13.74 -8.28
C ILE A 622 -11.39 13.49 -7.37
N VAL A 623 -12.30 14.44 -7.27
CA VAL A 623 -13.48 14.38 -6.40
C VAL A 623 -14.75 14.69 -7.18
N CYS A 624 -15.87 14.14 -6.74
CA CYS A 624 -17.19 14.38 -7.31
C CYS A 624 -18.28 14.02 -6.32
N GLU A 625 -19.51 14.39 -6.63
CA GLU A 625 -20.71 13.85 -5.98
C GLU A 625 -21.53 12.97 -6.91
N VAL A 626 -22.32 12.07 -6.32
CA VAL A 626 -23.35 11.30 -7.02
C VAL A 626 -24.67 11.34 -6.24
N ASN A 627 -25.78 11.60 -6.93
CA ASN A 627 -27.11 11.64 -6.32
C ASN A 627 -27.51 10.27 -5.76
N LEU A 628 -27.96 10.25 -4.51
CA LEU A 628 -28.57 9.07 -3.88
C LEU A 628 -30.09 9.05 -4.06
N GLU A 629 -30.72 10.18 -4.44
CA GLU A 629 -32.14 10.25 -4.75
C GLU A 629 -32.46 11.30 -5.86
N PRO A 630 -33.03 10.87 -7.01
CA PRO A 630 -33.12 9.49 -7.46
C PRO A 630 -31.71 8.89 -7.58
N ARG A 631 -31.56 7.64 -7.16
CA ARG A 631 -30.26 6.98 -7.04
C ARG A 631 -29.66 6.73 -8.43
N ASN A 632 -28.48 7.29 -8.68
CA ASN A 632 -27.78 7.11 -9.96
C ASN A 632 -26.83 5.89 -9.90
N GLU A 633 -27.39 4.68 -10.04
CA GLU A 633 -26.63 3.41 -10.00
C GLU A 633 -25.57 3.32 -11.10
N GLY A 634 -25.84 3.88 -12.29
CA GLY A 634 -24.89 3.90 -13.41
C GLY A 634 -23.63 4.68 -13.07
N SER A 635 -23.78 5.88 -12.51
CA SER A 635 -22.64 6.69 -12.06
C SER A 635 -21.94 6.07 -10.86
N LEU A 636 -22.65 5.51 -9.88
CA LEU A 636 -22.03 4.83 -8.73
C LEU A 636 -21.16 3.65 -9.18
N ALA A 637 -21.69 2.77 -10.04
CA ALA A 637 -20.96 1.63 -10.59
C ALA A 637 -19.75 2.08 -11.41
N PHE A 638 -19.91 3.09 -12.27
CA PHE A 638 -18.81 3.66 -13.05
C PHE A 638 -17.69 4.19 -12.14
N HIS A 639 -18.02 5.04 -11.17
CA HIS A 639 -17.03 5.66 -10.29
C HIS A 639 -16.32 4.63 -9.41
N HIS A 640 -17.03 3.65 -8.85
CA HIS A 640 -16.41 2.55 -8.10
C HIS A 640 -15.45 1.72 -8.95
N ASN A 641 -15.86 1.36 -10.18
CA ASN A 641 -15.00 0.64 -11.13
C ASN A 641 -13.78 1.49 -11.54
N TYR A 642 -13.94 2.81 -11.61
CA TYR A 642 -12.87 3.76 -11.91
C TYR A 642 -11.96 4.09 -10.71
N GLY A 643 -12.26 3.51 -9.53
CA GLY A 643 -11.43 3.60 -8.32
C GLY A 643 -11.82 4.70 -7.33
N PHE A 644 -12.98 5.33 -7.49
CA PHE A 644 -13.52 6.27 -6.50
C PHE A 644 -14.05 5.54 -5.27
N ARG A 645 -13.85 6.17 -4.11
CA ARG A 645 -14.35 5.72 -2.80
C ARG A 645 -15.17 6.83 -2.17
N GLU A 646 -16.19 6.44 -1.43
CA GLU A 646 -16.99 7.37 -0.65
C GLU A 646 -16.13 8.03 0.45
N VAL A 647 -16.29 9.34 0.62
CA VAL A 647 -15.63 10.15 1.65
C VAL A 647 -16.62 10.92 2.53
N GLY A 648 -17.91 10.87 2.20
CA GLY A 648 -18.98 11.45 3.01
C GLY A 648 -20.31 11.41 2.29
N GLN A 649 -21.38 11.71 3.02
CA GLN A 649 -22.71 11.98 2.46
C GLN A 649 -23.25 13.26 3.07
N LYS A 650 -24.08 13.97 2.31
CA LYS A 650 -24.79 15.15 2.82
C LYS A 650 -26.11 15.34 2.11
N LEU A 651 -26.99 16.13 2.73
CA LEU A 651 -28.13 16.69 2.03
C LEU A 651 -27.66 17.93 1.25
N SER A 652 -27.88 17.94 -0.05
CA SER A 652 -27.54 19.05 -0.93
C SER A 652 -28.79 19.45 -1.74
N ARG A 653 -29.23 20.70 -1.59
CA ARG A 653 -30.45 21.22 -2.24
C ARG A 653 -31.68 20.29 -2.05
N GLY A 654 -31.81 19.73 -0.84
CA GLY A 654 -32.92 18.83 -0.47
C GLY A 654 -32.79 17.38 -0.93
N LYS A 655 -31.66 16.98 -1.55
CA LYS A 655 -31.41 15.61 -2.00
C LYS A 655 -30.17 15.01 -1.34
N PRO A 656 -30.20 13.73 -0.92
CA PRO A 656 -29.00 13.05 -0.43
C PRO A 656 -28.00 12.85 -1.57
N VAL A 657 -26.75 13.22 -1.33
CA VAL A 657 -25.64 13.02 -2.27
C VAL A 657 -24.48 12.32 -1.58
N MET A 658 -23.81 11.44 -2.32
CA MET A 658 -22.58 10.78 -1.90
C MET A 658 -21.38 11.53 -2.45
N MET A 659 -20.49 11.97 -1.56
CA MET A 659 -19.23 12.60 -1.88
C MET A 659 -18.19 11.51 -2.12
N MET A 660 -17.53 11.52 -3.27
CA MET A 660 -16.58 10.48 -3.67
C MET A 660 -15.21 11.09 -4.01
N GLN A 661 -14.15 10.31 -3.74
CA GLN A 661 -12.76 10.66 -4.04
C GLN A 661 -12.04 9.50 -4.72
N LYS A 662 -11.30 9.81 -5.79
CA LYS A 662 -10.21 8.99 -6.32
C LYS A 662 -8.88 9.66 -6.00
N LYS A 663 -8.08 9.04 -5.13
CA LYS A 663 -6.73 9.54 -4.82
C LYS A 663 -5.80 9.32 -6.01
N LEU A 664 -5.16 10.39 -6.46
CA LEU A 664 -4.10 10.33 -7.46
C LEU A 664 -2.80 10.08 -6.71
N ARG A 665 -2.24 8.87 -6.86
CA ARG A 665 -0.92 8.57 -6.29
C ARG A 665 0.11 9.26 -7.18
N HIS A 666 0.81 10.26 -6.64
CA HIS A 666 2.07 10.74 -7.20
C HIS A 666 3.13 9.66 -7.09
#